data_AF-A0ABD1EV05-F1
#
_entry.id   AF-A0ABD1EV05-F1
#
_cell.length_a   1.000
_cell.length_b   1.000
_cell.length_c   1.000
_cell.angle_alpha   90.00
_cell.angle_beta   90.00
_cell.angle_gamma   90.00
#
_symmetry.space_group_name_H-M   'P 1'
#
loop_
_entity.id
_entity.type
_entity.pdbx_description
1 polymer ?
#
loop_
_entity_poly.entity_id
_entity_poly.type
_entity_poly.pdbx_seq_one_letter_code
_entity_poly.pdbx_strand_id
1 'polypeptide(L)'
;MCEVENRLPSSLLNELEELLKSINEVPKGQVRNPTENKFPYPDVELRRKPDIRTNRLSKTTDFDVGRKKLQKPVNPKNFDIRGVIKMQVTGSNKPDLIKSKDEYIAYEDEKFYRVNVKTKIKELLYSNVTIKSVKYQRSHKECKEIELKDMKNDTYILHFEDWKRAKLFMENEKMQVYLSDNKVTLMQTLRKLLGKRESQDSLEKRGIYKNEPIFGNTLRDIKNATNSLVPAFIIEVIKLLERPENIKSLGLYRASGNLAVIQKIRYEVDNGKLSILDQYAKDPDVLTGSLKLFFRELKEPLISRDVCDKLLEFTRTNAEQISFKDHQKIRTILIKNLDETNLETFAVIMRHLLEVIKYKEFNKMDSYNLAVCWGPSVIFTTTKADYTSPVLELSRDIVSLSQDATRLIDFFLMYFELHPAELDSLRKRPRNESISERMHTLRRQDSRDSDLSVDSSRSQKNSSSTSSLSVDEIVRRLVDYIEPHIHREDLYRKTGSADKTNKIMKKLNKKKIYELEKYKYDVNELIDALKKYLKEHDCLVNDQTVESVLVIVSDNTENCLESNIRRQVISRIEDTPKKDTLIFLLQHLARVIRNQHSNSSRNDLINVWVNILKNPKRCKVSNENFAKFLSIAVKVFDECSTTIPDVVSSSFNARNGANRSMDELMKEMKIQHKQSEKDRNSRYDNVDSDVGEASILDDCKTENTKL
;
A
#
# COMPACT_ATOMS: atom_id res chain seq x y z
N MET A 1 27.31 8.56 -44.99
CA MET A 1 26.14 8.89 -45.84
C MET A 1 26.55 9.89 -46.93
N CYS A 2 27.58 9.58 -47.71
CA CYS A 2 27.97 10.37 -48.90
C CYS A 2 28.22 9.48 -50.12
N GLU A 3 27.68 8.26 -50.16
CA GLU A 3 27.86 7.36 -51.31
C GLU A 3 26.61 6.52 -51.59
N VAL A 4 25.41 7.15 -51.71
CA VAL A 4 24.24 6.47 -52.34
C VAL A 4 23.28 7.49 -52.99
N GLU A 5 23.77 8.57 -53.61
CA GLU A 5 22.88 9.54 -54.29
C GLU A 5 22.71 9.31 -55.81
N ASN A 6 23.31 8.27 -56.38
CA ASN A 6 23.34 8.10 -57.85
C ASN A 6 22.65 6.84 -58.40
N ARG A 7 21.59 6.32 -57.76
CA ARG A 7 20.76 5.23 -58.36
C ARG A 7 19.29 5.21 -57.91
N LEU A 8 18.55 6.29 -58.12
CA LEU A 8 17.08 6.25 -58.11
C LEU A 8 16.54 6.77 -59.45
N PRO A 9 15.69 6.01 -60.18
CA PRO A 9 15.08 6.46 -61.42
C PRO A 9 14.22 7.70 -61.19
N SER A 10 14.29 8.68 -62.09
CA SER A 10 13.55 9.94 -62.04
C SER A 10 12.01 9.78 -62.01
N SER A 11 11.48 8.60 -62.33
CA SER A 11 10.06 8.29 -62.19
C SER A 11 9.60 8.13 -60.74
N LEU A 12 10.45 7.61 -59.85
CA LEU A 12 10.13 7.39 -58.43
C LEU A 12 10.25 8.66 -57.58
N LEU A 13 11.09 9.61 -58.01
CA LEU A 13 11.17 10.93 -57.39
C LEU A 13 9.92 11.78 -57.68
N ASN A 14 9.35 11.65 -58.89
CA ASN A 14 8.12 12.36 -59.25
C ASN A 14 6.87 11.81 -58.52
N GLU A 15 6.78 10.49 -58.31
CA GLU A 15 5.69 9.89 -57.48
C GLU A 15 5.77 10.31 -56.00
N LEU A 16 6.99 10.48 -55.47
CA LEU A 16 7.20 10.97 -54.10
C LEU A 16 6.85 12.45 -53.94
N GLU A 17 7.11 13.29 -54.96
CA GLU A 17 6.69 14.70 -54.98
C GLU A 17 5.17 14.87 -55.14
N GLU A 18 4.50 14.00 -55.91
CA GLU A 18 3.03 14.01 -56.02
C GLU A 18 2.34 13.58 -54.71
N LEU A 19 2.88 12.56 -54.01
CA LEU A 19 2.38 12.14 -52.70
C LEU A 19 2.60 13.21 -51.60
N LEU A 20 3.68 13.98 -51.67
CA LEU A 20 3.94 15.09 -50.75
C LEU A 20 3.05 16.32 -51.04
N LYS A 21 2.59 16.50 -52.28
CA LYS A 21 1.56 17.49 -52.63
C LYS A 21 0.16 17.07 -52.15
N SER A 22 -0.19 15.78 -52.21
CA SER A 22 -1.51 15.30 -51.76
C SER A 22 -1.71 15.33 -50.24
N ILE A 23 -0.64 15.43 -49.45
CA ILE A 23 -0.71 15.49 -47.98
C ILE A 23 -0.98 16.92 -47.46
N ASN A 24 -0.77 17.97 -48.28
CA ASN A 24 -0.84 19.37 -47.84
C ASN A 24 -2.09 20.15 -48.29
N GLU A 25 -3.08 19.51 -48.93
CA GLU A 25 -4.34 20.16 -49.30
C GLU A 25 -5.52 19.63 -48.48
N VAL A 26 -5.87 20.34 -47.40
CA VAL A 26 -7.17 20.20 -46.72
C VAL A 26 -8.09 21.34 -47.20
N PRO A 27 -9.24 21.06 -47.84
CA PRO A 27 -10.17 22.10 -48.24
C PRO A 27 -10.95 22.65 -47.04
N LYS A 28 -11.04 23.98 -46.94
CA LYS A 28 -11.92 24.68 -46.01
C LYS A 28 -13.34 24.78 -46.58
N GLY A 29 -14.31 24.20 -45.87
CA GLY A 29 -15.68 24.72 -45.79
C GLY A 29 -16.80 23.75 -46.20
N GLN A 30 -17.68 23.38 -45.26
CA GLN A 30 -19.02 23.97 -45.09
C GLN A 30 -19.77 23.26 -43.94
N VAL A 31 -20.37 24.08 -43.09
CA VAL A 31 -21.14 23.71 -41.91
C VAL A 31 -22.49 23.11 -42.33
N ARG A 32 -22.82 21.92 -41.82
CA ARG A 32 -24.21 21.46 -41.65
C ARG A 32 -24.40 21.05 -40.20
N ASN A 33 -25.26 21.76 -39.49
CA ASN A 33 -25.66 21.45 -38.11
C ASN A 33 -26.59 20.24 -38.09
N PRO A 34 -26.36 19.23 -37.22
CA PRO A 34 -27.41 18.37 -36.72
C PRO A 34 -27.80 18.80 -35.30
N THR A 35 -29.12 18.87 -35.12
CA THR A 35 -29.92 19.21 -33.94
C THR A 35 -29.46 18.59 -32.62
N GLU A 36 -29.28 19.47 -31.62
CA GLU A 36 -29.09 19.13 -30.20
C GLU A 36 -30.36 18.46 -29.61
N ASN A 37 -30.25 17.22 -29.15
CA ASN A 37 -31.12 16.69 -28.09
C ASN A 37 -30.39 16.87 -26.76
N LYS A 38 -30.79 17.89 -25.99
CA LYS A 38 -30.32 18.15 -24.62
C LYS A 38 -31.08 17.26 -23.64
N PHE A 39 -30.35 16.44 -22.87
CA PHE A 39 -30.81 15.92 -21.57
C PHE A 39 -30.20 16.76 -20.44
N PRO A 40 -30.89 16.90 -19.28
CA PRO A 40 -30.72 18.02 -18.38
C PRO A 40 -29.75 17.67 -17.24
N TYR A 41 -28.62 18.35 -17.20
CA TYR A 41 -27.96 18.68 -15.94
C TYR A 41 -27.82 20.20 -15.87
N PRO A 42 -28.02 20.82 -14.69
CA PRO A 42 -27.78 22.23 -14.49
C PRO A 42 -26.29 22.51 -14.75
N ASP A 43 -26.02 23.62 -15.44
CA ASP A 43 -24.71 24.06 -15.90
C ASP A 43 -23.59 23.77 -14.88
N VAL A 44 -22.89 22.64 -15.09
CA VAL A 44 -21.50 22.58 -14.67
C VAL A 44 -20.82 23.55 -15.61
N GLU A 45 -20.39 24.69 -15.07
CA GLU A 45 -19.53 25.65 -15.75
C GLU A 45 -18.37 24.87 -16.38
N LEU A 46 -18.53 24.51 -17.65
CA LEU A 46 -17.42 24.36 -18.56
C LEU A 46 -16.63 25.65 -18.35
N ARG A 47 -15.38 25.53 -17.90
CA ARG A 47 -14.43 26.65 -17.92
C ARG A 47 -14.33 27.14 -19.36
N ARG A 48 -15.26 28.02 -19.76
CA ARG A 48 -15.05 29.03 -20.75
C ARG A 48 -13.89 29.84 -20.20
N LYS A 49 -12.77 29.79 -20.93
CA LYS A 49 -11.63 30.65 -20.66
C LYS A 49 -12.15 32.07 -20.48
N PRO A 50 -11.92 32.74 -19.34
CA PRO A 50 -12.00 34.18 -19.35
C PRO A 50 -10.75 34.68 -20.08
N ASP A 51 -10.96 35.52 -21.07
CA ASP A 51 -9.91 36.36 -21.64
C ASP A 51 -9.31 37.21 -20.52
N ILE A 52 -8.25 36.69 -19.90
CA ILE A 52 -7.44 37.38 -18.91
C ILE A 52 -6.07 37.56 -19.54
N ARG A 53 -5.83 38.82 -19.90
CA ARG A 53 -4.53 39.50 -20.11
C ARG A 53 -3.31 38.60 -20.03
N THR A 54 -2.54 38.60 -21.11
CA THR A 54 -1.21 38.02 -21.34
C THR A 54 -0.16 38.42 -20.29
N ASN A 55 -0.33 38.02 -19.02
CA ASN A 55 0.61 38.26 -17.92
C ASN A 55 0.49 37.21 -16.80
N ARG A 56 0.28 35.94 -17.15
CA ARG A 56 0.48 34.83 -16.20
C ARG A 56 1.07 33.61 -16.92
N LEU A 57 2.40 33.52 -16.87
CA LEU A 57 3.13 32.28 -17.15
C LEU A 57 2.66 31.18 -16.19
N SER A 58 2.44 30.00 -16.76
CA SER A 58 2.05 28.75 -16.12
C SER A 58 3.06 28.28 -15.05
N LYS A 59 2.58 28.03 -13.82
CA LYS A 59 3.36 27.51 -12.69
C LYS A 59 3.24 25.98 -12.51
N THR A 60 3.48 25.19 -13.57
CA THR A 60 3.57 23.72 -13.45
C THR A 60 4.76 23.11 -14.21
N THR A 61 5.81 23.90 -14.42
CA THR A 61 7.13 23.40 -14.83
C THR A 61 8.24 24.22 -14.16
N ASP A 62 8.16 24.44 -12.85
CA ASP A 62 9.23 25.12 -12.11
C ASP A 62 9.93 24.12 -11.19
N PHE A 63 10.81 23.32 -11.79
CA PHE A 63 12.06 22.95 -11.12
C PHE A 63 12.92 24.22 -10.97
N ASP A 64 12.44 25.19 -10.21
CA ASP A 64 13.23 26.33 -9.74
C ASP A 64 14.03 25.87 -8.53
N VAL A 65 14.98 24.97 -8.77
CA VAL A 65 16.27 25.07 -8.07
C VAL A 65 16.81 26.39 -8.54
N GLY A 66 16.52 27.47 -7.80
CA GLY A 66 16.73 28.85 -8.23
C GLY A 66 17.92 28.96 -9.16
N ARG A 67 17.65 28.95 -10.47
CA ARG A 67 18.63 29.38 -11.43
C ARG A 67 18.77 30.84 -11.06
N LYS A 68 19.83 31.18 -10.30
CA LYS A 68 20.47 32.49 -10.49
C LYS A 68 20.42 32.64 -12.01
N LYS A 69 19.67 33.65 -12.51
CA LYS A 69 19.76 34.08 -13.91
C LYS A 69 21.22 33.89 -14.30
N LEU A 70 21.50 33.30 -15.47
CA LEU A 70 22.85 33.30 -16.02
C LEU A 70 23.31 34.76 -16.10
N GLN A 71 23.78 35.29 -14.98
CA GLN A 71 24.78 36.32 -14.92
C GLN A 71 25.92 35.63 -15.62
N LYS A 72 26.32 36.20 -16.76
CA LYS A 72 27.56 35.85 -17.45
C LYS A 72 28.58 35.47 -16.38
N PRO A 73 29.26 34.31 -16.48
CA PRO A 73 30.10 33.80 -15.40
C PRO A 73 31.02 34.93 -14.96
N VAL A 74 30.74 35.49 -13.79
CA VAL A 74 31.66 36.42 -13.16
C VAL A 74 32.75 35.50 -12.66
N ASN A 75 33.74 35.23 -13.51
CA ASN A 75 35.00 34.63 -13.07
C ASN A 75 35.48 35.51 -11.92
N PRO A 76 35.51 35.03 -10.67
CA PRO A 76 36.00 35.83 -9.58
C PRO A 76 37.51 35.93 -9.76
N LYS A 77 37.95 36.93 -10.52
CA LYS A 77 39.37 37.20 -10.75
C LYS A 77 40.08 37.60 -9.45
N ASN A 78 39.31 38.11 -8.47
CA ASN A 78 39.82 38.72 -7.26
C ASN A 78 39.20 38.12 -5.99
N PHE A 79 39.97 37.42 -5.16
CA PHE A 79 39.57 36.95 -3.82
C PHE A 79 40.74 36.67 -2.87
N ASP A 80 40.46 36.84 -1.57
CA ASP A 80 41.43 36.58 -0.49
C ASP A 80 41.32 35.14 0.03
N ILE A 81 42.47 34.55 0.31
CA ILE A 81 42.63 33.22 0.91
C ILE A 81 43.35 33.40 2.25
N ARG A 82 42.58 33.40 3.33
CA ARG A 82 43.07 33.66 4.70
C ARG A 82 43.35 32.36 5.46
N GLY A 83 44.38 32.39 6.31
CA GLY A 83 44.74 31.26 7.17
C GLY A 83 45.53 30.14 6.50
N VAL A 84 46.12 30.42 5.34
CA VAL A 84 47.10 29.54 4.70
C VAL A 84 48.46 29.78 5.36
N ILE A 85 49.10 28.72 5.84
CA ILE A 85 50.44 28.75 6.44
C ILE A 85 51.51 28.60 5.37
N LYS A 86 51.20 27.81 4.33
CA LYS A 86 52.15 27.45 3.29
C LYS A 86 51.41 27.20 1.99
N MET A 87 51.97 27.73 0.90
CA MET A 87 51.59 27.33 -0.46
C MET A 87 52.76 26.57 -1.11
N GLN A 88 52.47 25.43 -1.70
CA GLN A 88 53.46 24.60 -2.38
C GLN A 88 53.00 24.26 -3.79
N VAL A 89 53.88 24.44 -4.76
CA VAL A 89 53.65 23.98 -6.14
C VAL A 89 54.34 22.64 -6.33
N THR A 90 53.67 21.74 -7.02
CA THR A 90 54.19 20.41 -7.32
C THR A 90 55.34 20.55 -8.32
N GLY A 91 56.60 20.51 -7.83
CA GLY A 91 57.80 20.71 -8.66
C GLY A 91 58.76 21.81 -8.17
N SER A 92 58.38 22.64 -7.19
CA SER A 92 59.30 23.62 -6.57
C SER A 92 59.90 23.10 -5.25
N ASN A 93 61.22 23.25 -5.08
CA ASN A 93 61.94 22.76 -3.89
C ASN A 93 61.87 23.69 -2.67
N LYS A 94 61.30 24.91 -2.82
CA LYS A 94 61.10 25.86 -1.72
C LYS A 94 59.61 26.21 -1.62
N PRO A 95 58.96 25.91 -0.49
CA PRO A 95 57.58 26.32 -0.27
C PRO A 95 57.50 27.80 0.13
N ASP A 96 56.44 28.47 -0.32
CA ASP A 96 56.18 29.85 0.09
C ASP A 96 55.57 29.84 1.48
N LEU A 97 56.40 30.20 2.45
CA LEU A 97 56.03 30.25 3.86
C LEU A 97 55.34 31.58 4.16
N ILE A 98 54.19 31.49 4.83
CA ILE A 98 53.39 32.61 5.32
C ILE A 98 53.58 32.61 6.83
N LYS A 99 54.52 33.43 7.32
CA LYS A 99 55.10 33.26 8.67
C LYS A 99 54.45 34.12 9.75
N SER A 100 53.45 34.94 9.42
CA SER A 100 52.78 35.82 10.38
C SER A 100 51.26 35.64 10.36
N LYS A 101 50.62 35.79 11.54
CA LYS A 101 49.14 35.89 11.68
C LYS A 101 48.56 37.06 10.86
N ASP A 102 49.41 37.99 10.43
CA ASP A 102 49.07 39.19 9.68
C ASP A 102 49.28 39.05 8.15
N GLU A 103 49.54 37.84 7.63
CA GLU A 103 49.74 37.61 6.20
C GLU A 103 48.62 36.72 5.60
N TYR A 104 48.25 36.99 4.35
CA TYR A 104 47.29 36.18 3.59
C TYR A 104 47.67 36.12 2.11
N ILE A 105 47.07 35.18 1.37
CA ILE A 105 47.23 35.08 -0.08
C ILE A 105 46.06 35.79 -0.75
N ALA A 106 46.32 36.69 -1.69
CA ALA A 106 45.30 37.23 -2.58
C ALA A 106 45.47 36.61 -3.97
N TYR A 107 44.37 36.18 -4.58
CA TYR A 107 44.33 35.88 -6.01
C TYR A 107 43.72 37.10 -6.70
N GLU A 108 44.49 37.80 -7.53
CA GLU A 108 44.06 38.98 -8.27
C GLU A 108 44.54 38.87 -9.72
N ASP A 109 43.64 39.01 -10.70
CA ASP A 109 43.96 38.99 -12.14
C ASP A 109 44.92 37.84 -12.56
N GLU A 110 44.57 36.60 -12.21
CA GLU A 110 45.35 35.39 -12.55
C GLU A 110 46.76 35.36 -11.95
N LYS A 111 46.96 36.09 -10.84
CA LYS A 111 48.21 36.14 -10.09
C LYS A 111 47.94 35.88 -8.61
N PHE A 112 48.85 35.13 -7.98
CA PHE A 112 48.87 34.96 -6.54
C PHE A 112 49.83 35.95 -5.90
N TYR A 113 49.34 36.68 -4.92
CA TYR A 113 50.10 37.65 -4.13
C TYR A 113 50.15 37.24 -2.67
N ARG A 114 51.30 37.41 -2.03
CA ARG A 114 51.43 37.45 -0.58
C ARG A 114 51.19 38.89 -0.11
N VAL A 115 50.24 39.08 0.80
CA VAL A 115 49.87 40.40 1.31
C VAL A 115 50.06 40.45 2.81
N ASN A 116 50.81 41.44 3.29
CA ASN A 116 50.97 41.72 4.71
C ASN A 116 49.99 42.83 5.14
N VAL A 117 49.15 42.54 6.13
CA VAL A 117 48.06 43.43 6.59
C VAL A 117 48.60 44.70 7.23
N LYS A 118 49.74 44.64 7.93
CA LYS A 118 50.31 45.78 8.67
C LYS A 118 51.07 46.75 7.76
N THR A 119 51.89 46.21 6.85
CA THR A 119 52.72 47.04 5.96
C THR A 119 52.05 47.37 4.63
N LYS A 120 50.93 46.69 4.30
CA LYS A 120 50.25 46.73 2.99
C LYS A 120 51.16 46.38 1.80
N ILE A 121 52.31 45.76 2.06
CA ILE A 121 53.22 45.30 1.00
C ILE A 121 52.57 44.08 0.33
N LYS A 122 52.49 44.14 -1.01
CA LYS A 122 52.05 43.04 -1.88
C LYS A 122 53.25 42.49 -2.62
N GLU A 123 53.48 41.19 -2.49
CA GLU A 123 54.56 40.47 -3.16
C GLU A 123 53.99 39.42 -4.10
N LEU A 124 54.47 39.37 -5.33
CA LEU A 124 54.00 38.41 -6.32
C LEU A 124 54.61 37.02 -6.04
N LEU A 125 53.77 36.01 -5.86
CA LEU A 125 54.19 34.61 -5.69
C LEU A 125 54.20 33.86 -7.03
N TYR A 126 53.05 33.86 -7.72
CA TYR A 126 52.88 33.16 -9.00
C TYR A 126 52.09 34.02 -9.97
N SER A 127 52.41 33.92 -11.26
CA SER A 127 51.74 34.66 -12.32
C SER A 127 51.19 33.72 -13.39
N ASN A 128 50.17 34.19 -14.12
CA ASN A 128 49.50 33.44 -15.19
C ASN A 128 48.87 32.12 -14.72
N VAL A 129 48.27 32.14 -13.53
CA VAL A 129 47.61 30.98 -12.93
C VAL A 129 46.11 31.10 -13.13
N THR A 130 45.51 30.25 -13.97
CA THR A 130 44.06 30.24 -14.24
C THR A 130 43.40 29.04 -13.57
N ILE A 131 42.72 29.26 -12.45
CA ILE A 131 42.13 28.17 -11.67
C ILE A 131 41.10 27.37 -12.50
N LYS A 132 41.32 26.06 -12.61
CA LYS A 132 40.47 25.10 -13.33
C LYS A 132 39.61 24.27 -12.38
N SER A 133 40.17 23.79 -11.27
CA SER A 133 39.43 22.96 -10.32
C SER A 133 40.00 23.06 -8.91
N VAL A 134 39.12 22.88 -7.91
CA VAL A 134 39.45 22.87 -6.50
C VAL A 134 38.87 21.63 -5.82
N LYS A 135 39.70 20.94 -5.02
CA LYS A 135 39.28 19.77 -4.25
C LYS A 135 40.07 19.65 -2.95
N TYR A 136 39.53 18.91 -1.99
CA TYR A 136 40.31 18.46 -0.84
C TYR A 136 41.39 17.48 -1.30
N GLN A 137 42.60 17.60 -0.74
CA GLN A 137 43.69 16.67 -1.06
C GLN A 137 43.42 15.25 -0.52
N ARG A 138 42.62 15.12 0.56
CA ARG A 138 42.18 13.84 1.13
C ARG A 138 40.69 13.88 1.49
N SER A 139 39.97 12.77 1.27
CA SER A 139 38.53 12.62 1.54
C SER A 139 38.21 12.41 3.03
N HIS A 140 38.60 13.35 3.90
CA HIS A 140 38.33 13.28 5.35
C HIS A 140 37.63 14.54 5.87
N LYS A 141 36.79 14.40 6.91
CA LYS A 141 35.98 15.48 7.50
C LYS A 141 36.80 16.63 8.12
N GLU A 142 38.11 16.46 8.28
CA GLU A 142 39.03 17.39 8.95
C GLU A 142 40.26 17.71 8.08
N CYS A 143 40.11 17.71 6.76
CA CYS A 143 41.22 17.98 5.85
C CYS A 143 41.68 19.45 5.94
N LYS A 144 42.98 19.66 6.17
CA LYS A 144 43.64 20.99 6.23
C LYS A 144 44.30 21.40 4.91
N GLU A 145 44.28 20.52 3.91
CA GLU A 145 45.01 20.68 2.66
C GLU A 145 44.04 20.72 1.48
N ILE A 146 44.18 21.76 0.66
CA ILE A 146 43.33 21.99 -0.50
C ILE A 146 44.20 22.03 -1.75
N GLU A 147 43.79 21.28 -2.76
CA GLU A 147 44.45 21.17 -4.04
C GLU A 147 43.74 22.08 -5.05
N LEU A 148 44.48 23.04 -5.61
CA LEU A 148 44.07 23.87 -6.74
C LEU A 148 44.82 23.39 -7.99
N LYS A 149 44.11 23.23 -9.10
CA LYS A 149 44.73 22.99 -10.41
C LYS A 149 44.49 24.15 -11.35
N ASP A 150 45.53 24.52 -12.10
CA ASP A 150 45.44 25.47 -13.21
C ASP A 150 44.96 24.77 -14.50
N MET A 151 44.59 25.54 -15.52
CA MET A 151 44.35 25.12 -16.90
C MET A 151 45.53 24.37 -17.51
N LYS A 152 46.76 24.68 -17.10
CA LYS A 152 47.99 23.96 -17.47
C LYS A 152 48.19 22.64 -16.71
N ASN A 153 47.26 22.28 -15.82
CA ASN A 153 47.31 21.15 -14.87
C ASN A 153 48.40 21.25 -13.80
N ASP A 154 49.06 22.40 -13.65
CA ASP A 154 49.94 22.67 -12.51
C ASP A 154 49.13 22.63 -11.21
N THR A 155 49.69 21.96 -10.20
CA THR A 155 48.99 21.68 -8.94
C THR A 155 49.59 22.49 -7.80
N TYR A 156 48.75 23.32 -7.18
CA TYR A 156 49.05 24.20 -6.05
C TYR A 156 48.36 23.66 -4.80
N ILE A 157 49.14 23.35 -3.77
CA ILE A 157 48.66 22.82 -2.50
C ILE A 157 48.67 23.97 -1.48
N LEU A 158 47.49 24.26 -0.93
CA LEU A 158 47.29 25.22 0.15
C LEU A 158 47.20 24.47 1.48
N HIS A 159 48.11 24.75 2.40
CA HIS A 159 48.06 24.21 3.76
C HIS A 159 47.46 25.25 4.72
N PHE A 160 46.28 24.95 5.27
CA PHE A 160 45.61 25.82 6.23
C PHE A 160 46.01 25.53 7.68
N GLU A 161 45.93 26.55 8.54
CA GLU A 161 46.20 26.45 9.98
C GLU A 161 45.29 25.44 10.68
N ASP A 162 43.99 25.50 10.37
CA ASP A 162 42.97 24.60 10.88
C ASP A 162 42.00 24.16 9.77
N TRP A 163 41.32 23.04 10.03
CA TRP A 163 40.33 22.52 9.09
C TRP A 163 39.11 23.45 8.96
N LYS A 164 38.85 24.29 9.97
CA LYS A 164 37.75 25.26 9.96
C LYS A 164 38.00 26.34 8.90
N ARG A 165 39.22 26.88 8.78
CA ARG A 165 39.54 27.85 7.71
C ARG A 165 39.60 27.19 6.33
N ALA A 166 40.09 25.96 6.23
CA ALA A 166 40.01 25.19 4.98
C ALA A 166 38.54 25.00 4.55
N LYS A 167 37.66 24.64 5.49
CA LYS A 167 36.21 24.53 5.25
C LYS A 167 35.58 25.86 4.84
N LEU A 168 35.91 26.95 5.54
CA LEU A 168 35.41 28.29 5.20
C LEU A 168 35.82 28.73 3.78
N PHE A 169 37.03 28.37 3.35
CA PHE A 169 37.49 28.61 1.98
C PHE A 169 36.68 27.80 0.95
N MET A 170 36.40 26.52 1.22
CA MET A 170 35.59 25.67 0.33
C MET A 170 34.12 26.10 0.25
N GLU A 171 33.56 26.65 1.34
CA GLU A 171 32.19 27.16 1.40
C GLU A 171 32.03 28.57 0.77
N ASN A 172 33.13 29.22 0.38
CA ASN A 172 33.10 30.54 -0.26
C ASN A 172 32.39 30.49 -1.62
N GLU A 173 31.40 31.36 -1.84
CA GLU A 173 30.61 31.41 -3.08
C GLU A 173 31.48 31.56 -4.35
N LYS A 174 32.61 32.27 -4.25
CA LYS A 174 33.57 32.44 -5.36
C LYS A 174 34.30 31.14 -5.71
N MET A 175 34.48 30.23 -4.74
CA MET A 175 35.17 28.94 -4.91
C MET A 175 34.24 27.81 -5.32
N GLN A 176 32.96 27.89 -4.99
CA GLN A 176 31.94 26.90 -5.34
C GLN A 176 31.84 26.65 -6.86
N VAL A 177 32.19 27.65 -7.68
CA VAL A 177 32.19 27.57 -9.15
C VAL A 177 33.24 26.58 -9.67
N TYR A 178 34.33 26.36 -8.94
CA TYR A 178 35.48 25.53 -9.35
C TYR A 178 35.49 24.14 -8.70
N LEU A 179 34.44 23.76 -7.94
CA LEU A 179 34.35 22.45 -7.31
C LEU A 179 34.06 21.38 -8.37
N SER A 180 34.94 20.39 -8.51
CA SER A 180 34.82 19.33 -9.51
C SER A 180 33.79 18.23 -9.17
N ASP A 181 33.18 18.25 -7.98
CA ASP A 181 32.27 17.19 -7.52
C ASP A 181 30.80 17.62 -7.40
N ASN A 182 30.16 17.90 -8.54
CA ASN A 182 28.69 18.08 -8.64
C ASN A 182 27.88 16.84 -8.18
N LYS A 183 28.51 15.67 -8.03
CA LYS A 183 27.85 14.46 -7.52
C LYS A 183 27.56 14.53 -6.02
N VAL A 184 28.44 15.17 -5.23
CA VAL A 184 28.31 15.24 -3.77
C VAL A 184 27.18 16.18 -3.38
N THR A 185 26.99 17.29 -4.10
CA THR A 185 25.91 18.27 -3.85
C THR A 185 24.54 17.71 -4.24
N LEU A 186 24.42 16.99 -5.37
CA LEU A 186 23.18 16.34 -5.78
C LEU A 186 22.75 15.26 -4.77
N MET A 187 23.67 14.39 -4.35
CA MET A 187 23.40 13.36 -3.33
C MET A 187 22.99 13.97 -1.99
N GLN A 188 23.64 15.05 -1.55
CA GLN A 188 23.26 15.75 -0.32
C GLN A 188 21.88 16.41 -0.43
N THR A 189 21.54 16.95 -1.60
CA THR A 189 20.23 17.59 -1.85
C THR A 189 19.12 16.54 -1.87
N LEU A 190 19.33 15.42 -2.57
CA LEU A 190 18.38 14.30 -2.58
C LEU A 190 18.20 13.68 -1.20
N ARG A 191 19.26 13.52 -0.40
CA ARG A 191 19.14 13.04 0.99
C ARG A 191 18.32 13.99 1.86
N LYS A 192 18.49 15.30 1.68
CA LYS A 192 17.67 16.31 2.38
C LYS A 192 16.21 16.27 1.92
N LEU A 193 15.94 16.02 0.63
CA LEU A 193 14.58 15.93 0.07
C LEU A 193 13.88 14.64 0.50
N LEU A 194 14.55 13.49 0.41
CA LEU A 194 13.98 12.20 0.83
C LEU A 194 13.68 12.17 2.33
N GLY A 195 14.54 12.79 3.16
CA GLY A 195 14.29 12.92 4.60
C GLY A 195 13.19 13.92 4.97
N LYS A 196 12.73 14.77 4.03
CA LYS A 196 11.67 15.77 4.23
C LYS A 196 10.41 15.49 3.40
N ARG A 197 10.33 14.33 2.75
CA ARG A 197 9.21 13.98 1.88
C ARG A 197 7.94 13.88 2.72
N GLU A 198 6.93 14.70 2.39
CA GLU A 198 5.61 14.59 3.01
C GLU A 198 4.99 13.22 2.71
N SER A 199 4.25 12.67 3.67
CA SER A 199 3.54 11.41 3.48
C SER A 199 2.43 11.56 2.44
N GLN A 200 2.05 10.44 1.80
CA GLN A 200 0.94 10.41 0.85
C GLN A 200 -0.35 10.98 1.48
N ASP A 201 -0.67 10.58 2.71
CA ASP A 201 -1.84 11.08 3.45
C ASP A 201 -1.84 12.61 3.64
N SER A 202 -0.66 13.22 3.82
CA SER A 202 -0.53 14.69 3.91
C SER A 202 -0.83 15.35 2.57
N LEU A 203 -0.37 14.76 1.47
CA LEU A 203 -0.62 15.25 0.11
C LEU A 203 -2.09 15.08 -0.31
N GLU A 204 -2.73 14.00 0.15
CA GLU A 204 -4.17 13.74 -0.02
C GLU A 204 -5.02 14.78 0.71
N LYS A 205 -4.71 15.06 1.99
CA LYS A 205 -5.40 16.09 2.79
C LYS A 205 -5.27 17.49 2.20
N ARG A 206 -4.15 17.78 1.55
CA ARG A 206 -3.91 19.06 0.85
C ARG A 206 -4.55 19.11 -0.54
N GLY A 207 -5.15 18.02 -1.00
CA GLY A 207 -5.77 17.92 -2.33
C GLY A 207 -4.78 17.98 -3.49
N ILE A 208 -3.48 17.75 -3.22
CA ILE A 208 -2.42 17.70 -4.25
C ILE A 208 -2.42 16.30 -4.88
N TYR A 209 -2.50 15.26 -4.05
CA TYR A 209 -2.72 13.90 -4.50
C TYR A 209 -4.21 13.63 -4.44
N LYS A 210 -4.81 13.27 -5.57
CA LYS A 210 -6.23 12.92 -5.66
C LYS A 210 -6.33 11.51 -6.21
N ASN A 211 -7.37 10.80 -5.79
CA ASN A 211 -7.69 9.52 -6.38
C ASN A 211 -8.02 9.76 -7.85
N GLU A 212 -7.62 8.80 -8.68
CA GLU A 212 -8.16 8.69 -10.02
C GLU A 212 -9.69 8.47 -9.92
N PRO A 213 -10.46 9.00 -10.88
CA PRO A 213 -11.90 9.03 -10.75
C PRO A 213 -12.55 7.66 -10.90
N ILE A 214 -12.00 6.75 -11.72
CA ILE A 214 -12.59 5.44 -12.02
C ILE A 214 -11.68 4.30 -11.58
N PHE A 215 -10.50 4.13 -12.20
CA PHE A 215 -9.53 3.12 -11.78
C PHE A 215 -8.84 3.55 -10.49
N GLY A 216 -8.31 2.62 -9.69
CA GLY A 216 -7.59 2.99 -8.47
C GLY A 216 -8.46 3.58 -7.35
N ASN A 217 -9.79 3.54 -7.46
CA ASN A 217 -10.72 4.20 -6.54
C ASN A 217 -11.59 3.16 -5.77
N THR A 218 -12.41 3.63 -4.82
CA THR A 218 -13.43 2.77 -4.19
C THR A 218 -14.71 2.77 -5.03
N LEU A 219 -15.43 1.65 -5.07
CA LEU A 219 -16.74 1.60 -5.74
C LEU A 219 -17.72 2.62 -5.15
N ARG A 220 -17.66 2.84 -3.83
CA ARG A 220 -18.46 3.84 -3.13
C ARG A 220 -18.18 5.27 -3.63
N ASP A 221 -16.93 5.65 -3.80
CA ASP A 221 -16.57 6.98 -4.29
C ASP A 221 -16.98 7.16 -5.76
N ILE A 222 -16.85 6.12 -6.58
CA ILE A 222 -17.33 6.14 -7.97
C ILE A 222 -18.85 6.31 -8.01
N LYS A 223 -19.60 5.59 -7.15
CA LYS A 223 -21.05 5.77 -6.99
C LYS A 223 -21.39 7.20 -6.61
N ASN A 224 -20.70 7.77 -5.63
CA ASN A 224 -20.98 9.13 -5.17
C ASN A 224 -20.72 10.17 -6.28
N ALA A 225 -19.74 9.95 -7.14
CA ALA A 225 -19.42 10.85 -8.25
C ALA A 225 -20.38 10.69 -9.45
N THR A 226 -20.77 9.46 -9.77
CA THR A 226 -21.56 9.15 -10.99
C THR A 226 -23.05 8.93 -10.72
N ASN A 227 -23.45 8.84 -9.45
CA ASN A 227 -24.78 8.44 -8.99
C ASN A 227 -25.28 7.09 -9.54
N SER A 228 -24.34 6.20 -9.92
CA SER A 228 -24.64 4.85 -10.40
C SER A 228 -24.15 3.79 -9.42
N LEU A 229 -24.96 2.75 -9.17
CA LEU A 229 -24.56 1.61 -8.33
C LEU A 229 -23.49 0.73 -8.99
N VAL A 230 -23.40 0.76 -10.31
CA VAL A 230 -22.37 0.03 -11.06
C VAL A 230 -21.68 1.01 -12.00
N PRO A 231 -20.34 1.09 -11.99
CA PRO A 231 -19.60 1.95 -12.90
C PRO A 231 -19.97 1.67 -14.36
N ALA A 232 -20.27 2.73 -15.13
CA ALA A 232 -20.66 2.63 -16.53
C ALA A 232 -19.63 1.88 -17.39
N PHE A 233 -18.34 2.02 -17.05
CA PHE A 233 -17.25 1.25 -17.65
C PHE A 233 -17.49 -0.26 -17.62
N ILE A 234 -17.93 -0.81 -16.48
CA ILE A 234 -18.19 -2.25 -16.34
C ILE A 234 -19.33 -2.67 -17.26
N ILE A 235 -20.41 -1.90 -17.28
CA ILE A 235 -21.60 -2.19 -18.10
C ILE A 235 -21.26 -2.16 -19.59
N GLU A 236 -20.56 -1.13 -20.06
CA GLU A 236 -20.20 -1.02 -21.48
C GLU A 236 -19.21 -2.10 -21.90
N VAL A 237 -18.20 -2.43 -21.09
CA VAL A 237 -17.27 -3.53 -21.42
C VAL A 237 -18.01 -4.87 -21.48
N ILE A 238 -18.88 -5.18 -20.51
CA ILE A 238 -19.69 -6.41 -20.52
C ILE A 238 -20.57 -6.48 -21.77
N LYS A 239 -21.24 -5.38 -22.11
CA LYS A 239 -22.08 -5.31 -23.32
C LYS A 239 -21.30 -5.57 -24.60
N LEU A 240 -20.04 -5.12 -24.68
CA LEU A 240 -19.15 -5.44 -25.80
C LEU A 240 -18.74 -6.91 -25.78
N LEU A 241 -18.40 -7.46 -24.62
CA LEU A 241 -17.99 -8.86 -24.46
C LEU A 241 -19.11 -9.86 -24.75
N GLU A 242 -20.36 -9.51 -24.44
CA GLU A 242 -21.54 -10.35 -24.69
C GLU A 242 -22.03 -10.31 -26.15
N ARG A 243 -21.36 -9.55 -27.03
CA ARG A 243 -21.64 -9.62 -28.47
C ARG A 243 -21.37 -11.03 -29.01
N PRO A 244 -22.17 -11.55 -29.96
CA PRO A 244 -22.05 -12.93 -30.45
C PRO A 244 -20.66 -13.32 -30.94
N GLU A 245 -19.93 -12.37 -31.52
CA GLU A 245 -18.55 -12.56 -31.99
C GLU A 245 -17.52 -12.68 -30.85
N ASN A 246 -17.73 -11.95 -29.76
CA ASN A 246 -16.75 -11.85 -28.67
C ASN A 246 -16.96 -12.95 -27.62
N ILE A 247 -18.22 -13.26 -27.28
CA ILE A 247 -18.53 -14.24 -26.23
C ILE A 247 -18.09 -15.67 -26.59
N LYS A 248 -17.95 -15.95 -27.89
CA LYS A 248 -17.47 -17.22 -28.45
C LYS A 248 -15.95 -17.28 -28.62
N SER A 249 -15.22 -16.21 -28.30
CA SER A 249 -13.76 -16.15 -28.44
C SER A 249 -13.08 -17.21 -27.58
N LEU A 250 -12.13 -17.95 -28.17
CA LEU A 250 -11.44 -19.04 -27.49
C LEU A 250 -10.58 -18.51 -26.34
N GLY A 251 -10.78 -19.08 -25.15
CA GLY A 251 -10.03 -18.68 -23.96
C GLY A 251 -10.40 -17.30 -23.41
N LEU A 252 -11.65 -16.85 -23.61
CA LEU A 252 -12.13 -15.56 -23.08
C LEU A 252 -11.80 -15.41 -21.58
N TYR A 253 -11.26 -14.26 -21.17
CA TYR A 253 -10.69 -13.99 -19.83
C TYR A 253 -9.38 -14.71 -19.47
N ARG A 254 -9.00 -15.79 -20.15
CA ARG A 254 -7.70 -16.47 -19.96
C ARG A 254 -6.61 -15.86 -20.83
N ALA A 255 -6.92 -15.57 -22.09
CA ALA A 255 -6.02 -14.88 -23.00
C ALA A 255 -5.70 -13.46 -22.49
N SER A 256 -4.50 -12.98 -22.80
CA SER A 256 -3.99 -11.68 -22.35
C SER A 256 -3.94 -10.70 -23.52
N GLY A 257 -4.72 -9.63 -23.43
CA GLY A 257 -4.67 -8.53 -24.39
C GLY A 257 -3.39 -7.71 -24.29
N ASN A 258 -3.18 -6.83 -25.26
CA ASN A 258 -2.03 -5.95 -25.28
C ASN A 258 -2.06 -4.97 -24.08
N LEU A 259 -1.09 -5.09 -23.18
CA LEU A 259 -1.02 -4.30 -21.95
C LEU A 259 -0.94 -2.78 -22.21
N ALA A 260 -0.24 -2.34 -23.27
CA ALA A 260 -0.15 -0.91 -23.60
C ALA A 260 -1.53 -0.36 -24.00
N VAL A 261 -2.33 -1.15 -24.71
CA VAL A 261 -3.70 -0.78 -25.08
C VAL A 261 -4.61 -0.76 -23.86
N ILE A 262 -4.49 -1.75 -22.97
CA ILE A 262 -5.24 -1.80 -21.70
C ILE A 262 -4.96 -0.55 -20.86
N GLN A 263 -3.70 -0.14 -20.76
CA GLN A 263 -3.30 1.09 -20.05
C GLN A 263 -3.82 2.36 -20.74
N LYS A 264 -3.89 2.37 -22.08
CA LYS A 264 -4.53 3.46 -22.83
C LYS A 264 -6.02 3.55 -22.53
N ILE A 265 -6.75 2.42 -22.51
CA ILE A 265 -8.17 2.38 -22.12
C ILE A 265 -8.34 2.92 -20.70
N ARG A 266 -7.55 2.41 -19.75
CA ARG A 266 -7.53 2.87 -18.37
C ARG A 266 -7.43 4.40 -18.28
N TYR A 267 -6.42 4.98 -18.93
CA TYR A 267 -6.19 6.43 -18.94
C TYR A 267 -7.33 7.23 -19.57
N GLU A 268 -7.87 6.80 -20.72
CA GLU A 268 -8.98 7.53 -21.37
C GLU A 268 -10.29 7.42 -20.57
N VAL A 269 -10.55 6.28 -19.93
CA VAL A 269 -11.71 6.08 -19.05
C VAL A 269 -11.62 6.96 -17.81
N ASP A 270 -10.44 7.07 -17.18
CA ASP A 270 -10.23 8.02 -16.07
C ASP A 270 -10.40 9.49 -16.51
N ASN A 271 -10.19 9.80 -17.79
CA ASN A 271 -10.50 11.12 -18.35
C ASN A 271 -11.97 11.29 -18.79
N GLY A 272 -12.84 10.32 -18.46
CA GLY A 272 -14.28 10.35 -18.76
C GLY A 272 -14.64 9.99 -20.20
N LYS A 273 -13.72 9.44 -21.00
CA LYS A 273 -13.94 9.12 -22.41
C LYS A 273 -14.19 7.62 -22.62
N LEU A 274 -15.40 7.18 -22.31
CA LEU A 274 -15.81 5.78 -22.49
C LEU A 274 -15.87 5.34 -23.96
N SER A 275 -15.97 6.27 -24.91
CA SER A 275 -16.00 5.97 -26.35
C SER A 275 -14.72 5.31 -26.88
N ILE A 276 -13.63 5.28 -26.10
CA ILE A 276 -12.43 4.51 -26.43
C ILE A 276 -12.72 3.01 -26.56
N LEU A 277 -13.72 2.51 -25.83
CA LEU A 277 -14.11 1.10 -25.83
C LEU A 277 -14.61 0.65 -27.21
N ASP A 278 -15.29 1.54 -27.95
CA ASP A 278 -15.80 1.23 -29.29
C ASP A 278 -14.68 0.93 -30.30
N GLN A 279 -13.49 1.51 -30.10
CA GLN A 279 -12.32 1.25 -30.95
C GLN A 279 -11.80 -0.18 -30.79
N TYR A 280 -12.01 -0.79 -29.62
CA TYR A 280 -11.58 -2.15 -29.29
C TYR A 280 -12.75 -3.12 -29.15
N ALA A 281 -13.91 -2.77 -29.71
CA ALA A 281 -15.14 -3.56 -29.62
C ALA A 281 -15.04 -4.97 -30.23
N LYS A 282 -14.01 -5.24 -31.05
CA LYS A 282 -13.73 -6.54 -31.67
C LYS A 282 -12.48 -7.23 -31.08
N ASP A 283 -11.92 -6.68 -30.00
CA ASP A 283 -10.74 -7.22 -29.32
C ASP A 283 -11.13 -7.66 -27.89
N PRO A 284 -11.65 -8.89 -27.74
CA PRO A 284 -12.13 -9.39 -26.46
C PRO A 284 -11.00 -9.51 -25.42
N ASP A 285 -9.75 -9.74 -25.83
CA ASP A 285 -8.63 -9.93 -24.91
C ASP A 285 -8.20 -8.62 -24.25
N VAL A 286 -8.24 -7.52 -25.01
CA VAL A 286 -8.06 -6.17 -24.47
C VAL A 286 -9.22 -5.80 -23.54
N LEU A 287 -10.48 -6.04 -23.94
CA LEU A 287 -11.66 -5.71 -23.14
C LEU A 287 -11.69 -6.49 -21.80
N THR A 288 -11.47 -7.80 -21.84
CA THR A 288 -11.37 -8.64 -20.64
C THR A 288 -10.18 -8.25 -19.77
N GLY A 289 -9.05 -7.90 -20.38
CA GLY A 289 -7.87 -7.38 -19.70
C GLY A 289 -8.14 -6.09 -18.93
N SER A 290 -8.82 -5.13 -19.57
CA SER A 290 -9.23 -3.87 -18.94
C SER A 290 -10.24 -4.07 -17.81
N LEU A 291 -11.20 -4.97 -17.97
CA LEU A 291 -12.17 -5.27 -16.92
C LEU A 291 -11.51 -5.91 -15.69
N LYS A 292 -10.64 -6.92 -15.89
CA LYS A 292 -9.88 -7.53 -14.78
C LYS A 292 -8.96 -6.52 -14.10
N LEU A 293 -8.31 -5.64 -14.88
CA LEU A 293 -7.47 -4.58 -14.33
C LEU A 293 -8.26 -3.64 -13.41
N PHE A 294 -9.47 -3.26 -13.81
CA PHE A 294 -10.33 -2.40 -12.99
C PHE A 294 -10.56 -2.99 -11.60
N PHE A 295 -10.96 -4.27 -11.51
CA PHE A 295 -11.19 -4.92 -10.22
C PHE A 295 -9.92 -5.06 -9.39
N ARG A 296 -8.79 -5.42 -10.02
CA ARG A 296 -7.50 -5.56 -9.34
C ARG A 296 -6.96 -4.25 -8.80
N GLU A 297 -7.30 -3.12 -9.42
CA GLU A 297 -6.85 -1.79 -8.99
C GLU A 297 -7.81 -1.11 -8.01
N LEU A 298 -8.96 -1.71 -7.68
CA LEU A 298 -9.82 -1.16 -6.64
C LEU A 298 -9.04 -1.00 -5.32
N LYS A 299 -9.30 0.07 -4.59
CA LYS A 299 -8.65 0.30 -3.28
C LYS A 299 -9.00 -0.76 -2.24
N GLU A 300 -10.20 -1.32 -2.39
CA GLU A 300 -10.73 -2.42 -1.61
C GLU A 300 -11.28 -3.47 -2.58
N PRO A 301 -11.00 -4.77 -2.37
CA PRO A 301 -11.49 -5.82 -3.24
C PRO A 301 -13.03 -5.81 -3.27
N LEU A 302 -13.60 -6.31 -4.37
CA LEU A 302 -15.06 -6.44 -4.49
C LEU A 302 -15.64 -7.27 -3.35
N ILE A 303 -14.94 -8.35 -2.97
CA ILE A 303 -15.23 -9.20 -1.83
C ILE A 303 -14.02 -9.16 -0.89
N SER A 304 -14.21 -8.67 0.33
CA SER A 304 -13.14 -8.64 1.33
C SER A 304 -12.78 -10.05 1.81
N ARG A 305 -11.53 -10.21 2.30
CA ARG A 305 -11.06 -11.48 2.86
C ARG A 305 -11.99 -12.01 3.95
N ASP A 306 -12.44 -11.16 4.87
CA ASP A 306 -13.37 -11.54 5.94
C ASP A 306 -14.69 -12.12 5.42
N VAL A 307 -15.18 -11.62 4.28
CA VAL A 307 -16.40 -12.13 3.64
C VAL A 307 -16.11 -13.43 2.91
N CYS A 308 -14.97 -13.53 2.24
CA CYS A 308 -14.49 -14.76 1.63
C CYS A 308 -14.43 -15.90 2.67
N ASP A 309 -13.79 -15.67 3.81
CA ASP A 309 -13.62 -16.67 4.88
C ASP A 309 -14.96 -17.17 5.43
N LYS A 310 -15.96 -16.28 5.59
CA LYS A 310 -17.32 -16.65 6.00
C LYS A 310 -18.06 -17.49 4.97
N LEU A 311 -17.76 -17.34 3.69
CA LEU A 311 -18.43 -18.05 2.61
C LEU A 311 -17.73 -19.35 2.22
N LEU A 312 -16.44 -19.49 2.56
CA LEU A 312 -15.65 -20.69 2.27
C LEU A 312 -16.25 -21.96 2.88
N GLU A 313 -16.97 -21.88 4.00
CA GLU A 313 -17.62 -23.05 4.60
C GLU A 313 -18.60 -23.74 3.65
N PHE A 314 -19.26 -22.99 2.76
CA PHE A 314 -20.23 -23.52 1.79
C PHE A 314 -19.57 -24.18 0.59
N THR A 315 -18.30 -23.86 0.29
CA THR A 315 -17.57 -24.44 -0.84
C THR A 315 -17.26 -25.94 -0.66
N ARG A 316 -17.36 -26.45 0.58
CA ARG A 316 -17.20 -27.88 0.89
C ARG A 316 -18.46 -28.70 0.62
N THR A 317 -19.60 -28.05 0.56
CA THR A 317 -20.89 -28.68 0.26
C THR A 317 -21.11 -28.67 -1.25
N ASN A 318 -21.56 -29.79 -1.82
CA ASN A 318 -21.93 -29.83 -3.22
C ASN A 318 -23.06 -28.80 -3.47
N ALA A 319 -22.94 -27.99 -4.53
CA ALA A 319 -23.91 -26.94 -4.86
C ALA A 319 -25.34 -27.51 -5.02
N GLU A 320 -25.48 -28.75 -5.48
CA GLU A 320 -26.76 -29.46 -5.61
C GLU A 320 -27.41 -29.84 -4.26
N GLN A 321 -26.63 -29.87 -3.18
CA GLN A 321 -27.05 -30.31 -1.84
C GLN A 321 -27.21 -29.14 -0.86
N ILE A 322 -27.20 -27.90 -1.36
CA ILE A 322 -27.36 -26.71 -0.52
C ILE A 322 -28.77 -26.70 0.09
N SER A 323 -28.84 -26.67 1.42
CA SER A 323 -30.11 -26.62 2.14
C SER A 323 -30.78 -25.25 2.01
N PHE A 324 -32.12 -25.20 2.13
CA PHE A 324 -32.87 -23.93 2.28
C PHE A 324 -32.27 -23.00 3.34
N LYS A 325 -31.77 -23.55 4.45
CA LYS A 325 -31.10 -22.76 5.50
C LYS A 325 -29.79 -22.15 5.02
N ASP A 326 -29.04 -22.86 4.19
CA ASP A 326 -27.75 -22.39 3.68
C ASP A 326 -27.92 -21.35 2.58
N HIS A 327 -28.95 -21.48 1.71
CA HIS A 327 -29.37 -20.40 0.81
C HIS A 327 -29.60 -19.08 1.58
N GLN A 328 -30.37 -19.14 2.67
CA GLN A 328 -30.61 -17.97 3.53
C GLN A 328 -29.33 -17.42 4.17
N LYS A 329 -28.42 -18.29 4.63
CA LYS A 329 -27.14 -17.87 5.21
C LYS A 329 -26.25 -17.18 4.18
N ILE A 330 -26.03 -17.79 3.02
CA ILE A 330 -25.22 -17.23 1.93
C ILE A 330 -25.74 -15.85 1.55
N ARG A 331 -27.05 -15.75 1.32
CA ARG A 331 -27.72 -14.47 1.01
C ARG A 331 -27.55 -13.45 2.13
N THR A 332 -27.73 -13.86 3.38
CA THR A 332 -27.56 -12.99 4.55
C THR A 332 -26.14 -12.47 4.68
N ILE A 333 -25.14 -13.34 4.46
CA ILE A 333 -23.71 -12.95 4.49
C ILE A 333 -23.44 -11.91 3.40
N LEU A 334 -23.86 -12.17 2.16
CA LEU A 334 -23.68 -11.23 1.05
C LEU A 334 -24.35 -9.87 1.34
N ILE A 335 -25.64 -9.86 1.71
CA ILE A 335 -26.41 -8.61 1.92
C ILE A 335 -25.90 -7.80 3.12
N LYS A 336 -25.45 -8.47 4.20
CA LYS A 336 -25.00 -7.77 5.42
C LYS A 336 -23.56 -7.28 5.34
N ASN A 337 -22.69 -7.96 4.57
CA ASN A 337 -21.26 -7.65 4.58
C ASN A 337 -20.76 -6.97 3.29
N LEU A 338 -21.48 -7.07 2.17
CA LEU A 338 -21.20 -6.26 0.98
C LEU A 338 -22.09 -5.01 1.02
N ASP A 339 -21.49 -3.85 0.73
CA ASP A 339 -22.29 -2.65 0.56
C ASP A 339 -23.13 -2.72 -0.74
N GLU A 340 -24.10 -1.81 -0.89
CA GLU A 340 -25.05 -1.86 -2.00
C GLU A 340 -24.36 -1.79 -3.37
N THR A 341 -23.27 -1.02 -3.47
CA THR A 341 -22.49 -0.84 -4.70
C THR A 341 -21.74 -2.12 -5.04
N ASN A 342 -21.07 -2.72 -4.06
CA ASN A 342 -20.34 -3.96 -4.21
C ASN A 342 -21.28 -5.13 -4.53
N LEU A 343 -22.43 -5.22 -3.85
CA LEU A 343 -23.42 -6.29 -4.09
C LEU A 343 -24.02 -6.22 -5.49
N GLU A 344 -24.38 -5.03 -5.97
CA GLU A 344 -24.93 -4.85 -7.31
C GLU A 344 -23.87 -5.13 -8.39
N THR A 345 -22.64 -4.66 -8.18
CA THR A 345 -21.51 -4.94 -9.08
C THR A 345 -21.19 -6.44 -9.12
N PHE A 346 -21.19 -7.11 -7.96
CA PHE A 346 -21.03 -8.57 -7.88
C PHE A 346 -22.11 -9.31 -8.67
N ALA A 347 -23.37 -8.91 -8.52
CA ALA A 347 -24.47 -9.53 -9.24
C ALA A 347 -24.39 -9.31 -10.76
N VAL A 348 -23.88 -8.17 -11.22
CA VAL A 348 -23.59 -7.92 -12.64
C VAL A 348 -22.52 -8.89 -13.15
N ILE A 349 -21.39 -9.00 -12.44
CA ILE A 349 -20.28 -9.86 -12.86
C ILE A 349 -20.69 -11.33 -12.86
N MET A 350 -21.35 -11.82 -11.81
CA MET A 350 -21.80 -13.21 -11.76
C MET A 350 -22.73 -13.55 -12.93
N ARG A 351 -23.67 -12.66 -13.27
CA ARG A 351 -24.54 -12.87 -14.44
C ARG A 351 -23.77 -12.92 -15.75
N HIS A 352 -22.81 -12.01 -15.94
CA HIS A 352 -21.98 -12.00 -17.12
C HIS A 352 -21.15 -13.29 -17.26
N LEU A 353 -20.52 -13.75 -16.18
CA LEU A 353 -19.73 -14.99 -16.20
C LEU A 353 -20.58 -16.23 -16.45
N LEU A 354 -21.80 -16.28 -15.90
CA LEU A 354 -22.77 -17.33 -16.23
C LEU A 354 -23.16 -17.30 -17.71
N GLU A 355 -23.29 -16.11 -18.31
CA GLU A 355 -23.54 -16.00 -19.75
C GLU A 355 -22.36 -16.55 -20.55
N VAL A 356 -21.11 -16.26 -20.16
CA VAL A 356 -19.91 -16.83 -20.80
C VAL A 356 -19.89 -18.36 -20.73
N ILE A 357 -20.27 -18.95 -19.59
CA ILE A 357 -20.33 -20.42 -19.40
C ILE A 357 -21.32 -21.08 -20.36
N LYS A 358 -22.43 -20.42 -20.72
CA LYS A 358 -23.39 -20.95 -21.71
C LYS A 358 -22.74 -21.19 -23.08
N TYR A 359 -21.67 -20.48 -23.40
CA TYR A 359 -20.90 -20.63 -24.63
C TYR A 359 -19.61 -21.44 -24.45
N LYS A 360 -19.45 -22.21 -23.36
CA LYS A 360 -18.26 -23.02 -23.06
C LYS A 360 -17.86 -23.98 -24.17
N GLU A 361 -18.82 -24.44 -24.97
CA GLU A 361 -18.54 -25.30 -26.14
C GLU A 361 -17.70 -24.59 -27.20
N PHE A 362 -17.83 -23.26 -27.32
CA PHE A 362 -17.09 -22.42 -28.25
C PHE A 362 -15.86 -21.79 -27.60
N ASN A 363 -16.05 -21.05 -26.51
CA ASN A 363 -14.98 -20.29 -25.86
C ASN A 363 -14.05 -21.17 -25.00
N LYS A 364 -14.42 -22.42 -24.71
CA LYS A 364 -13.65 -23.38 -23.89
C LYS A 364 -13.43 -22.94 -22.44
N MET A 365 -14.30 -22.08 -21.91
CA MET A 365 -14.24 -21.58 -20.53
C MET A 365 -15.40 -22.13 -19.71
N ASP A 366 -15.11 -23.06 -18.80
CA ASP A 366 -16.03 -23.55 -17.77
C ASP A 366 -15.96 -22.70 -16.48
N SER A 367 -16.76 -23.07 -15.46
CA SER A 367 -16.82 -22.36 -14.18
C SER A 367 -15.43 -22.27 -13.52
N TYR A 368 -14.70 -23.39 -13.48
CA TYR A 368 -13.39 -23.47 -12.86
C TYR A 368 -12.35 -22.61 -13.58
N ASN A 369 -12.29 -22.67 -14.91
CA ASN A 369 -11.36 -21.86 -15.70
C ASN A 369 -11.63 -20.36 -15.53
N LEU A 370 -12.90 -19.94 -15.48
CA LEU A 370 -13.26 -18.55 -15.19
C LEU A 370 -12.91 -18.16 -13.76
N ALA A 371 -13.14 -19.05 -12.79
CA ALA A 371 -12.82 -18.81 -11.40
C ALA A 371 -11.31 -18.62 -11.16
N VAL A 372 -10.45 -19.37 -11.86
CA VAL A 372 -8.99 -19.19 -11.83
C VAL A 372 -8.60 -17.80 -12.34
N CYS A 373 -9.27 -17.30 -13.38
CA CYS A 373 -9.01 -15.97 -13.95
C CYS A 373 -9.54 -14.84 -13.05
N TRP A 374 -10.71 -15.03 -12.44
CA TRP A 374 -11.44 -13.98 -11.74
C TRP A 374 -11.16 -13.92 -10.24
N GLY A 375 -10.98 -15.06 -9.56
CA GLY A 375 -10.75 -15.14 -8.12
C GLY A 375 -9.73 -14.11 -7.60
N PRO A 376 -8.49 -14.10 -8.12
CA PRO A 376 -7.46 -13.15 -7.69
C PRO A 376 -7.76 -11.68 -8.05
N SER A 377 -8.67 -11.44 -8.99
CA SER A 377 -9.04 -10.09 -9.42
C SER A 377 -10.12 -9.47 -8.52
N VAL A 378 -11.01 -10.28 -7.94
CA VAL A 378 -12.13 -9.80 -7.10
C VAL A 378 -11.91 -9.98 -5.61
N ILE A 379 -10.99 -10.85 -5.22
CA ILE A 379 -10.58 -11.10 -3.82
C ILE A 379 -9.05 -10.99 -3.76
N PHE A 380 -8.56 -9.98 -3.02
CA PHE A 380 -7.14 -9.78 -2.76
C PHE A 380 -6.94 -9.11 -1.40
N THR A 381 -5.74 -9.19 -0.83
CA THR A 381 -5.42 -8.46 0.40
C THR A 381 -5.03 -7.02 0.06
N THR A 382 -5.62 -6.05 0.75
CA THR A 382 -5.14 -4.67 0.74
C THR A 382 -3.97 -4.55 1.70
N THR A 383 -2.89 -5.30 1.45
CA THR A 383 -1.66 -5.13 2.21
C THR A 383 -1.03 -3.80 1.78
N LYS A 384 -1.45 -2.69 2.41
CA LYS A 384 -0.53 -1.59 2.63
C LYS A 384 0.61 -2.19 3.43
N ALA A 385 1.70 -2.54 2.75
CA ALA A 385 2.81 -3.29 3.30
C ALA A 385 3.31 -2.62 4.59
N ASP A 386 2.89 -3.16 5.74
CA ASP A 386 3.71 -3.09 6.93
C ASP A 386 4.93 -3.95 6.60
N TYR A 387 6.05 -3.30 6.28
CA TYR A 387 7.33 -3.91 5.93
C TYR A 387 7.96 -4.76 7.06
N THR A 388 7.17 -5.09 8.09
CA THR A 388 7.56 -5.82 9.29
C THR A 388 7.26 -7.32 9.22
N SER A 389 6.42 -7.78 8.27
CA SER A 389 6.16 -9.21 8.09
C SER A 389 7.22 -9.87 7.18
N PRO A 390 7.75 -11.06 7.53
CA PRO A 390 8.69 -11.79 6.68
C PRO A 390 8.10 -12.04 5.27
N VAL A 391 8.86 -11.69 4.23
CA VAL A 391 8.46 -11.82 2.81
C VAL A 391 7.92 -13.21 2.45
N LEU A 392 8.39 -14.26 3.12
CA LEU A 392 7.96 -15.64 2.91
C LEU A 392 6.56 -15.93 3.46
N GLU A 393 6.16 -15.34 4.58
CA GLU A 393 4.80 -15.51 5.15
C GLU A 393 3.76 -14.81 4.27
N LEU A 394 4.05 -13.58 3.86
CA LEU A 394 3.21 -12.83 2.91
C LEU A 394 3.00 -13.61 1.59
N SER A 395 4.03 -14.28 1.08
CA SER A 395 3.91 -15.07 -0.15
C SER A 395 3.01 -16.31 0.00
N ARG A 396 3.05 -16.98 1.16
CA ARG A 396 2.17 -18.13 1.44
C ARG A 396 0.71 -17.71 1.60
N ASP A 397 0.49 -16.57 2.24
CA ASP A 397 -0.85 -15.99 2.43
C ASP A 397 -1.49 -15.50 1.12
N ILE A 398 -0.69 -15.04 0.17
CA ILE A 398 -1.17 -14.66 -1.17
C ILE A 398 -1.59 -15.90 -1.97
N VAL A 399 -0.79 -16.97 -1.92
CA VAL A 399 -1.11 -18.21 -2.65
C VAL A 399 -2.36 -18.88 -2.06
N SER A 400 -2.48 -18.96 -0.73
CA SER A 400 -3.67 -19.51 -0.09
C SER A 400 -4.93 -18.69 -0.43
N LEU A 401 -4.84 -17.36 -0.37
CA LEU A 401 -5.95 -16.48 -0.75
C LEU A 401 -6.39 -16.71 -2.19
N SER A 402 -5.44 -16.82 -3.11
CA SER A 402 -5.74 -17.03 -4.52
C SER A 402 -6.50 -18.34 -4.74
N GLN A 403 -6.13 -19.40 -4.02
CA GLN A 403 -6.82 -20.70 -4.09
C GLN A 403 -8.23 -20.61 -3.49
N ASP A 404 -8.38 -19.98 -2.33
CA ASP A 404 -9.66 -19.81 -1.67
C ASP A 404 -10.61 -18.91 -2.47
N ALA A 405 -10.09 -17.83 -3.05
CA ALA A 405 -10.81 -16.99 -3.98
C ALA A 405 -11.29 -17.76 -5.21
N THR A 406 -10.42 -18.61 -5.78
CA THR A 406 -10.78 -19.46 -6.93
C THR A 406 -11.92 -20.41 -6.55
N ARG A 407 -11.80 -21.12 -5.42
CA ARG A 407 -12.85 -22.05 -4.93
C ARG A 407 -14.17 -21.34 -4.70
N LEU A 408 -14.14 -20.14 -4.12
CA LEU A 408 -15.34 -19.39 -3.83
C LEU A 408 -16.04 -18.90 -5.11
N ILE A 409 -15.29 -18.42 -6.09
CA ILE A 409 -15.88 -18.00 -7.37
C ILE A 409 -16.42 -19.20 -8.15
N ASP A 410 -15.71 -20.32 -8.18
CA ASP A 410 -16.20 -21.56 -8.82
C ASP A 410 -17.50 -22.04 -8.17
N PHE A 411 -17.54 -22.08 -6.84
CA PHE A 411 -18.75 -22.36 -6.07
C PHE A 411 -19.90 -21.42 -6.45
N PHE A 412 -19.67 -20.11 -6.52
CA PHE A 412 -20.73 -19.17 -6.88
C PHE A 412 -21.24 -19.35 -8.30
N LEU A 413 -20.37 -19.62 -9.26
CA LEU A 413 -20.76 -19.88 -10.65
C LEU A 413 -21.63 -21.14 -10.72
N MET A 414 -21.23 -22.24 -10.10
CA MET A 414 -22.05 -23.46 -10.04
C MET A 414 -23.37 -23.24 -9.28
N TYR A 415 -23.32 -22.57 -8.13
CA TYR A 415 -24.47 -22.29 -7.28
C TYR A 415 -25.53 -21.46 -8.00
N PHE A 416 -25.13 -20.38 -8.69
CA PHE A 416 -26.08 -19.52 -9.41
C PHE A 416 -26.51 -20.11 -10.77
N GLU A 417 -25.72 -21.01 -11.37
CA GLU A 417 -26.16 -21.80 -12.52
C GLU A 417 -27.33 -22.71 -12.15
N LEU A 418 -27.25 -23.38 -10.99
CA LEU A 418 -28.32 -24.25 -10.46
C LEU A 418 -29.50 -23.47 -9.86
N HIS A 419 -29.22 -22.31 -9.26
CA HIS A 419 -30.22 -21.52 -8.52
C HIS A 419 -30.25 -20.05 -9.01
N PRO A 420 -30.68 -19.78 -10.26
CA PRO A 420 -30.65 -18.42 -10.83
C PRO A 420 -31.54 -17.43 -10.08
N ALA A 421 -32.63 -17.90 -9.48
CA ALA A 421 -33.53 -17.07 -8.67
C ALA A 421 -32.82 -16.45 -7.45
N GLU A 422 -31.81 -17.11 -6.90
CA GLU A 422 -31.05 -16.60 -5.76
C GLU A 422 -30.21 -15.39 -6.16
N LEU A 423 -29.62 -15.38 -7.36
CA LEU A 423 -28.86 -14.24 -7.89
C LEU A 423 -29.75 -13.01 -8.10
N ASP A 424 -30.94 -13.19 -8.67
CA ASP A 424 -31.90 -12.10 -8.87
C ASP A 424 -32.48 -11.58 -7.56
N SER A 425 -32.58 -12.45 -6.55
CA SER A 425 -33.02 -12.08 -5.21
C SER A 425 -32.04 -11.14 -4.50
N LEU A 426 -30.76 -11.14 -4.87
CA LEU A 426 -29.75 -10.23 -4.32
C LEU A 426 -29.99 -8.77 -4.75
N ARG A 427 -30.55 -8.56 -5.95
CA ARG A 427 -30.87 -7.22 -6.49
C ARG A 427 -32.16 -6.64 -5.93
N LYS A 428 -33.12 -7.49 -5.57
CA LYS A 428 -34.40 -7.08 -4.99
C LYS A 428 -34.22 -6.73 -3.51
N ARG A 429 -33.69 -5.55 -3.21
CA ARG A 429 -34.10 -4.87 -1.98
C ARG A 429 -35.55 -4.42 -2.17
N PRO A 430 -36.44 -4.62 -1.19
CA PRO A 430 -37.70 -3.90 -1.21
C PRO A 430 -37.34 -2.40 -1.18
N ARG A 431 -37.53 -1.72 -2.31
CA ARG A 431 -37.90 -0.29 -2.26
C ARG A 431 -39.07 -0.22 -1.29
N ASN A 432 -39.08 0.79 -0.41
CA ASN A 432 -40.14 1.03 0.55
C ASN A 432 -41.53 0.90 -0.09
N GLU A 433 -42.08 -0.31 -0.11
CA GLU A 433 -43.49 -0.56 -0.31
C GLU A 433 -44.14 -0.24 1.03
N SER A 434 -45.07 0.70 0.97
CA SER A 434 -45.84 1.18 2.11
C SER A 434 -46.33 0.00 2.96
N ILE A 435 -46.18 0.16 4.27
CA ILE A 435 -46.58 -0.77 5.35
C ILE A 435 -48.05 -1.23 5.27
N SER A 436 -48.86 -0.70 4.34
CA SER A 436 -50.28 -1.01 4.13
C SER A 436 -50.59 -2.41 3.61
N GLU A 437 -49.71 -3.07 2.84
CA GLU A 437 -50.09 -4.31 2.13
C GLU A 437 -49.68 -5.60 2.86
N ARG A 438 -48.87 -5.50 3.91
CA ARG A 438 -48.41 -6.68 4.67
C ARG A 438 -49.41 -7.20 5.70
N MET A 439 -50.57 -6.52 5.86
CA MET A 439 -51.60 -6.88 6.85
C MET A 439 -52.67 -7.88 6.35
N HIS A 440 -52.67 -8.29 5.08
CA HIS A 440 -53.77 -9.11 4.54
C HIS A 440 -53.51 -10.60 4.29
N THR A 441 -52.32 -11.17 4.58
CA THR A 441 -52.05 -12.60 4.25
C THR A 441 -51.59 -13.50 5.38
N LEU A 442 -51.63 -13.08 6.65
CA LEU A 442 -51.41 -13.99 7.79
C LEU A 442 -52.39 -13.72 8.93
N ARG A 443 -53.68 -13.93 8.64
CA ARG A 443 -54.72 -14.13 9.65
C ARG A 443 -55.11 -15.60 9.62
N ARG A 444 -54.46 -16.43 10.46
CA ARG A 444 -55.04 -17.63 11.10
C ARG A 444 -54.09 -18.24 12.12
N GLN A 445 -54.63 -18.40 13.35
CA GLN A 445 -54.22 -19.27 14.48
C GLN A 445 -52.97 -18.84 15.28
N ASP A 446 -52.96 -18.68 16.61
CA ASP A 446 -53.95 -18.90 17.69
C ASP A 446 -53.55 -18.13 18.99
N SER A 447 -54.56 -17.86 19.85
CA SER A 447 -54.55 -17.54 21.31
C SER A 447 -53.81 -16.28 21.83
N ARG A 448 -54.49 -15.25 22.41
CA ARG A 448 -55.06 -15.13 23.79
C ARG A 448 -53.96 -15.20 24.86
N ASP A 449 -53.70 -14.27 25.78
CA ASP A 449 -54.29 -13.04 26.36
C ASP A 449 -53.07 -12.16 26.77
N SER A 450 -53.06 -10.85 27.05
CA SER A 450 -53.94 -10.00 27.85
C SER A 450 -53.52 -8.53 27.70
N ASP A 451 -54.47 -7.65 28.01
CA ASP A 451 -54.47 -6.19 27.89
C ASP A 451 -53.40 -5.45 28.73
N LEU A 452 -52.95 -4.27 28.23
CA LEU A 452 -53.31 -2.96 28.82
C LEU A 452 -52.70 -1.78 28.03
N SER A 453 -53.56 -0.78 27.83
CA SER A 453 -53.43 0.61 27.35
C SER A 453 -52.22 1.39 27.90
N VAL A 454 -51.68 2.47 27.30
CA VAL A 454 -52.30 3.80 27.05
C VAL A 454 -51.44 4.62 26.07
N ASP A 455 -52.09 5.08 25.00
CA ASP A 455 -52.20 6.43 24.41
C ASP A 455 -51.04 7.48 24.34
N SER A 456 -51.15 8.28 23.27
CA SER A 456 -50.68 9.66 23.03
C SER A 456 -49.34 9.95 22.30
N SER A 457 -49.46 10.07 20.97
CA SER A 457 -49.34 11.34 20.21
C SER A 457 -48.03 12.16 20.16
N ARG A 458 -47.42 12.11 18.95
CA ARG A 458 -47.14 13.25 18.03
C ARG A 458 -45.88 14.11 18.21
N SER A 459 -45.08 14.11 17.12
CA SER A 459 -44.36 15.23 16.46
C SER A 459 -42.82 15.20 16.38
N GLN A 460 -42.36 15.05 15.13
CA GLN A 460 -41.14 15.49 14.44
C GLN A 460 -39.93 16.01 15.24
N LYS A 461 -38.75 15.39 15.05
CA LYS A 461 -37.54 15.98 14.41
C LYS A 461 -36.28 15.13 14.62
N ASN A 462 -35.47 15.08 13.55
CA ASN A 462 -34.04 14.72 13.44
C ASN A 462 -33.27 14.42 14.74
N SER A 463 -32.80 13.17 14.89
CA SER A 463 -31.49 12.89 15.51
C SER A 463 -31.06 11.44 15.31
N SER A 464 -29.84 11.28 14.81
CA SER A 464 -28.93 10.14 14.93
C SER A 464 -29.32 9.09 16.00
N SER A 465 -29.69 7.89 15.57
CA SER A 465 -29.94 6.77 16.47
C SER A 465 -28.61 6.18 16.96
N THR A 466 -28.32 6.47 18.23
CA THR A 466 -27.32 5.80 19.08
C THR A 466 -27.68 4.33 19.23
N SER A 467 -26.96 3.44 18.55
CA SER A 467 -26.92 2.02 18.90
C SER A 467 -26.29 1.90 20.29
N SER A 468 -26.96 1.24 21.22
CA SER A 468 -26.43 0.96 22.55
C SER A 468 -25.11 0.20 22.45
N LEU A 469 -23.99 0.87 22.76
CA LEU A 469 -22.65 0.30 22.68
C LEU A 469 -22.51 -0.87 23.68
N SER A 470 -21.90 -1.96 23.23
CA SER A 470 -21.59 -3.15 24.04
C SER A 470 -20.38 -2.89 24.95
N VAL A 471 -20.26 -3.63 26.05
CA VAL A 471 -19.10 -3.56 26.97
C VAL A 471 -17.79 -3.87 26.24
N ASP A 472 -17.87 -4.76 25.26
CA ASP A 472 -16.77 -5.21 24.40
C ASP A 472 -16.19 -4.07 23.54
N GLU A 473 -17.07 -3.26 22.92
CA GLU A 473 -16.67 -2.10 22.10
C GLU A 473 -15.95 -1.03 22.94
N ILE A 474 -16.37 -0.86 24.20
CA ILE A 474 -15.76 0.11 25.12
C ILE A 474 -14.34 -0.34 25.50
N VAL A 475 -14.15 -1.61 25.83
CA VAL A 475 -12.84 -2.17 26.20
C VAL A 475 -11.88 -2.09 25.03
N ARG A 476 -12.30 -2.51 23.82
CA ARG A 476 -11.46 -2.42 22.61
C ARG A 476 -11.01 -0.99 22.34
N ARG A 477 -11.96 -0.04 22.35
CA ARG A 477 -11.64 1.36 22.04
C ARG A 477 -10.69 2.01 23.06
N LEU A 478 -10.81 1.67 24.34
CA LEU A 478 -9.88 2.15 25.37
C LEU A 478 -8.48 1.57 25.16
N VAL A 479 -8.38 0.27 24.88
CA VAL A 479 -7.10 -0.38 24.61
C VAL A 479 -6.46 0.14 23.33
N ASP A 480 -7.22 0.42 22.26
CA ASP A 480 -6.70 1.04 21.02
C ASP A 480 -6.04 2.41 21.24
N TYR A 481 -6.51 3.16 22.24
CA TYR A 481 -5.88 4.43 22.62
C TYR A 481 -4.64 4.24 23.51
N ILE A 482 -4.52 3.09 24.19
CA ILE A 482 -3.37 2.76 25.04
C ILE A 482 -2.26 2.08 24.21
N GLU A 483 -2.60 1.29 23.19
CA GLU A 483 -1.68 0.50 22.35
C GLU A 483 -0.50 1.30 21.77
N PRO A 484 -0.68 2.54 21.24
CA PRO A 484 0.43 3.33 20.70
C PRO A 484 1.48 3.73 21.75
N HIS A 485 1.20 3.52 23.02
CA HIS A 485 2.02 3.94 24.16
C HIS A 485 2.61 2.77 24.95
N ILE A 486 2.58 1.54 24.41
CA ILE A 486 3.09 0.34 25.08
C ILE A 486 4.57 0.43 25.45
N HIS A 487 5.38 1.19 24.69
CA HIS A 487 6.82 1.38 24.97
C HIS A 487 7.12 2.28 26.17
N ARG A 488 6.11 2.85 26.86
CA ARG A 488 6.33 3.66 28.06
C ARG A 488 6.65 2.75 29.25
N GLU A 489 7.75 3.03 29.94
CA GLU A 489 8.07 2.41 31.22
C GLU A 489 6.97 2.68 32.26
N ASP A 490 6.65 1.68 33.09
CA ASP A 490 5.61 1.73 34.13
C ASP A 490 4.15 1.86 33.64
N LEU A 491 3.85 1.48 32.40
CA LEU A 491 2.46 1.39 31.92
C LEU A 491 1.64 0.51 32.88
N TYR A 492 0.44 0.96 33.25
CA TYR A 492 -0.44 0.38 34.28
C TYR A 492 -0.01 0.54 35.75
N ARG A 493 1.21 1.02 36.04
CA ARG A 493 1.70 1.25 37.41
C ARG A 493 1.44 2.67 37.91
N LYS A 494 1.52 3.67 37.01
CA LYS A 494 1.25 5.09 37.33
C LYS A 494 -0.26 5.35 37.28
N THR A 495 -0.76 6.06 38.29
CA THR A 495 -2.15 6.54 38.34
C THR A 495 -2.27 7.89 37.65
N GLY A 496 -3.38 8.10 36.95
CA GLY A 496 -3.76 9.35 36.33
C GLY A 496 -4.48 10.29 37.30
N SER A 497 -4.81 11.49 36.82
CA SER A 497 -5.61 12.45 37.61
C SER A 497 -7.03 11.92 37.85
N ALA A 498 -7.40 11.74 39.13
CA ALA A 498 -8.72 11.23 39.53
C ALA A 498 -9.88 12.05 38.94
N ASP A 499 -9.72 13.37 38.82
CA ASP A 499 -10.74 14.25 38.23
C ASP A 499 -10.95 14.02 36.74
N LYS A 500 -9.87 13.77 35.99
CA LYS A 500 -9.96 13.44 34.56
C LYS A 500 -10.49 12.03 34.37
N THR A 501 -10.03 11.05 35.14
CA THR A 501 -10.54 9.67 35.11
C THR A 501 -12.04 9.62 35.40
N ASN A 502 -12.53 10.37 36.38
CA ASN A 502 -13.96 10.45 36.67
C ASN A 502 -14.78 11.14 35.55
N LYS A 503 -14.19 12.11 34.83
CA LYS A 503 -14.81 12.69 33.63
C LYS A 503 -14.90 11.67 32.49
N ILE A 504 -13.86 10.87 32.28
CA ILE A 504 -13.83 9.77 31.30
C ILE A 504 -14.89 8.71 31.67
N MET A 505 -14.94 8.26 32.92
CA MET A 505 -15.95 7.32 33.41
C MET A 505 -17.39 7.83 33.25
N LYS A 506 -17.64 9.12 33.53
CA LYS A 506 -18.97 9.72 33.27
C LYS A 506 -19.34 9.67 31.79
N LYS A 507 -18.38 9.78 30.88
CA LYS A 507 -18.61 9.67 29.43
C LYS A 507 -18.81 8.22 28.99
N LEU A 508 -18.05 7.29 29.56
CA LEU A 508 -18.20 5.84 29.37
C LEU A 508 -19.59 5.36 29.81
N ASN A 509 -20.03 5.75 31.01
CA ASN A 509 -21.36 5.39 31.54
C ASN A 509 -22.50 6.04 30.75
N LYS A 510 -22.26 7.20 30.14
CA LYS A 510 -23.17 7.86 29.19
C LYS A 510 -23.06 7.31 27.75
N LYS A 511 -22.24 6.29 27.52
CA LYS A 511 -21.97 5.66 26.20
C LYS A 511 -21.54 6.66 25.11
N LYS A 512 -20.84 7.73 25.50
CA LYS A 512 -20.33 8.79 24.61
C LYS A 512 -18.88 8.51 24.19
N ILE A 513 -18.65 7.39 23.50
CA ILE A 513 -17.31 6.92 23.13
C ILE A 513 -16.58 7.89 22.19
N TYR A 514 -17.30 8.57 21.29
CA TYR A 514 -16.71 9.57 20.38
C TYR A 514 -16.04 10.74 21.14
N GLU A 515 -16.51 11.07 22.35
CA GLU A 515 -15.93 12.13 23.18
C GLU A 515 -14.64 11.70 23.90
N LEU A 516 -14.24 10.43 23.77
CA LEU A 516 -12.98 9.90 24.31
C LEU A 516 -11.77 10.25 23.45
N GLU A 517 -11.97 10.58 22.18
CA GLU A 517 -10.89 11.01 21.28
C GLU A 517 -10.12 12.22 21.85
N LYS A 518 -10.83 13.10 22.58
CA LYS A 518 -10.23 14.24 23.29
C LYS A 518 -9.17 13.83 24.32
N TYR A 519 -9.25 12.63 24.87
CA TYR A 519 -8.33 12.11 25.89
C TYR A 519 -7.30 11.12 25.32
N LYS A 520 -7.17 11.00 23.99
CA LYS A 520 -6.25 10.05 23.32
C LYS A 520 -4.79 10.18 23.79
N TYR A 521 -4.38 11.35 24.27
CA TYR A 521 -3.02 11.61 24.79
C TYR A 521 -2.91 11.53 26.34
N ASP A 522 -4.02 11.42 27.06
CA ASP A 522 -4.10 11.27 28.52
C ASP A 522 -4.09 9.76 28.90
N VAL A 523 -2.98 9.09 28.62
CA VAL A 523 -2.85 7.61 28.68
C VAL A 523 -3.09 7.03 30.07
N ASN A 524 -2.58 7.67 31.13
CA ASN A 524 -2.72 7.15 32.51
C ASN A 524 -4.17 7.26 32.99
N GLU A 525 -4.88 8.31 32.59
CA GLU A 525 -6.30 8.52 32.85
C GLU A 525 -7.18 7.51 32.09
N LEU A 526 -6.83 7.19 30.85
CA LEU A 526 -7.49 6.14 30.05
C LEU A 526 -7.28 4.76 30.66
N ILE A 527 -6.07 4.47 31.11
CA ILE A 527 -5.74 3.23 31.84
C ILE A 527 -6.59 3.11 33.10
N ASP A 528 -6.63 4.14 33.95
CA ASP A 528 -7.40 4.08 35.19
C ASP A 528 -8.91 4.01 34.94
N ALA A 529 -9.39 4.61 33.86
CA ALA A 529 -10.76 4.46 33.41
C ALA A 529 -11.05 3.02 32.97
N LEU A 530 -10.15 2.37 32.22
CA LEU A 530 -10.27 0.95 31.84
C LEU A 530 -10.32 0.03 33.07
N LYS A 531 -9.40 0.22 34.03
CA LYS A 531 -9.36 -0.54 35.28
C LYS A 531 -10.68 -0.41 36.06
N LYS A 532 -11.17 0.82 36.20
CA LYS A 532 -12.40 1.13 36.94
C LYS A 532 -13.64 0.60 36.22
N TYR A 533 -13.70 0.73 34.90
CA TYR A 533 -14.77 0.21 34.06
C TYR A 533 -14.89 -1.32 34.17
N LEU A 534 -13.77 -2.04 34.04
CA LEU A 534 -13.76 -3.50 34.17
C LEU A 534 -14.14 -3.99 35.58
N LYS A 535 -13.84 -3.21 36.62
CA LYS A 535 -14.22 -3.51 38.00
C LYS A 535 -15.71 -3.28 38.28
N GLU A 536 -16.35 -2.35 37.57
CA GLU A 536 -17.77 -2.00 37.71
C GLU A 536 -18.70 -2.91 36.87
N HIS A 537 -18.18 -3.59 35.85
CA HIS A 537 -18.94 -4.46 34.92
C HIS A 537 -18.78 -5.96 35.20
N ASP A 538 -19.63 -6.80 34.57
CA ASP A 538 -19.63 -8.27 34.81
C ASP A 538 -18.27 -8.92 34.55
N CYS A 539 -17.91 -9.85 35.45
CA CYS A 539 -16.66 -10.60 35.44
C CYS A 539 -16.36 -11.20 34.06
N LEU A 540 -15.13 -10.99 33.57
CA LEU A 540 -14.65 -11.60 32.33
C LEU A 540 -14.34 -13.10 32.50
N VAL A 541 -14.02 -13.53 33.73
CA VAL A 541 -13.60 -14.90 34.07
C VAL A 541 -14.46 -15.45 35.22
N ASN A 542 -14.84 -16.73 35.15
CA ASN A 542 -15.55 -17.44 36.22
C ASN A 542 -14.62 -18.40 36.99
N ASP A 543 -14.99 -18.78 38.20
CA ASP A 543 -14.18 -19.67 39.07
C ASP A 543 -13.89 -21.02 38.41
N GLN A 544 -14.88 -21.58 37.73
CA GLN A 544 -14.76 -22.88 37.06
C GLN A 544 -13.69 -22.88 35.96
N THR A 545 -13.51 -21.78 35.22
CA THR A 545 -12.46 -21.66 34.20
C THR A 545 -11.09 -21.60 34.85
N VAL A 546 -10.95 -20.82 35.93
CA VAL A 546 -9.68 -20.68 36.66
C VAL A 546 -9.24 -22.02 37.22
N GLU A 547 -10.15 -22.73 37.90
CA GLU A 547 -9.86 -24.05 38.46
C GLU A 547 -9.56 -25.09 37.37
N SER A 548 -10.32 -25.10 36.27
CA SER A 548 -10.08 -26.03 35.16
C SER A 548 -8.71 -25.83 34.51
N VAL A 549 -8.29 -24.57 34.30
CA VAL A 549 -6.97 -24.26 33.73
C VAL A 549 -5.83 -24.61 34.69
N LEU A 550 -6.03 -24.38 35.99
CA LEU A 550 -5.03 -24.76 36.99
C LEU A 550 -4.89 -26.29 37.10
N VAL A 551 -5.99 -27.04 36.99
CA VAL A 551 -5.97 -28.51 36.96
C VAL A 551 -5.21 -29.04 35.74
N ILE A 552 -5.36 -28.43 34.58
CA ILE A 552 -4.65 -28.83 33.34
C ILE A 552 -3.13 -28.64 33.47
N VAL A 553 -2.67 -27.63 34.21
CA VAL A 553 -1.23 -27.26 34.28
C VAL A 553 -0.55 -27.75 35.58
N SER A 554 -1.29 -28.39 36.49
CA SER A 554 -0.90 -28.78 37.86
C SER A 554 0.51 -29.39 38.02
N ASP A 555 1.02 -30.10 37.03
CA ASP A 555 2.25 -30.89 37.17
C ASP A 555 3.54 -30.09 36.88
N ASN A 556 3.49 -29.02 36.08
CA ASN A 556 4.63 -28.12 35.87
C ASN A 556 4.21 -26.81 35.17
N THR A 557 4.26 -25.67 35.88
CA THR A 557 3.84 -24.36 35.33
C THR A 557 4.69 -23.86 34.14
N GLU A 558 5.86 -24.48 33.92
CA GLU A 558 6.73 -24.17 32.78
C GLU A 558 6.31 -24.87 31.48
N ASN A 559 5.51 -25.94 31.54
CA ASN A 559 5.09 -26.72 30.35
C ASN A 559 3.76 -26.25 29.74
N CYS A 560 3.22 -25.10 30.16
CA CYS A 560 1.96 -24.56 29.64
C CYS A 560 1.98 -24.25 28.12
N LEU A 561 3.16 -24.22 27.49
CA LEU A 561 3.34 -24.00 26.06
C LEU A 561 3.38 -25.29 25.23
N GLU A 562 3.37 -26.46 25.86
CA GLU A 562 3.32 -27.75 25.15
C GLU A 562 2.01 -27.89 24.35
N SER A 563 2.08 -28.33 23.10
CA SER A 563 0.95 -28.27 22.14
C SER A 563 -0.38 -28.80 22.67
N ASN A 564 -0.35 -29.95 23.36
CA ASN A 564 -1.55 -30.59 23.89
C ASN A 564 -2.13 -29.81 25.09
N ILE A 565 -1.27 -29.38 26.01
CA ILE A 565 -1.65 -28.59 27.20
C ILE A 565 -2.17 -27.22 26.76
N ARG A 566 -1.47 -26.57 25.82
CA ARG A 566 -1.85 -25.28 25.23
C ARG A 566 -3.24 -25.34 24.59
N ARG A 567 -3.51 -26.35 23.76
CA ARG A 567 -4.84 -26.54 23.13
C ARG A 567 -5.94 -26.72 24.17
N GLN A 568 -5.69 -27.47 25.24
CA GLN A 568 -6.65 -27.66 26.32
C GLN A 568 -6.91 -26.35 27.08
N VAL A 569 -5.87 -25.56 27.40
CA VAL A 569 -6.02 -24.26 28.08
C VAL A 569 -6.79 -23.27 27.21
N ILE A 570 -6.51 -23.20 25.90
CA ILE A 570 -7.23 -22.32 24.95
C ILE A 570 -8.72 -22.68 24.93
N SER A 571 -9.05 -23.97 24.78
CA SER A 571 -10.45 -24.43 24.77
C SER A 571 -11.21 -24.02 26.03
N ARG A 572 -10.59 -24.12 27.22
CA ARG A 572 -11.25 -23.69 28.47
C ARG A 572 -11.47 -22.18 28.57
N ILE A 573 -10.57 -21.38 28.01
CA ILE A 573 -10.71 -19.91 27.99
C ILE A 573 -11.76 -19.48 26.95
N GLU A 574 -11.88 -20.20 25.83
CA GLU A 574 -12.90 -19.99 24.80
C GLU A 574 -14.33 -20.33 25.25
N ASP A 575 -14.49 -21.17 26.27
CA ASP A 575 -15.79 -21.49 26.87
C ASP A 575 -16.36 -20.33 27.72
N THR A 576 -15.61 -19.24 27.92
CA THR A 576 -16.07 -18.09 28.71
C THR A 576 -17.10 -17.23 27.95
N PRO A 577 -18.12 -16.66 28.64
CA PRO A 577 -19.20 -15.91 27.99
C PRO A 577 -18.72 -14.59 27.33
N LYS A 578 -17.53 -14.10 27.70
CA LYS A 578 -16.89 -12.91 27.13
C LYS A 578 -15.50 -13.22 26.58
N LYS A 579 -15.36 -14.38 25.93
CA LYS A 579 -14.08 -14.89 25.40
C LYS A 579 -13.33 -13.86 24.55
N ASP A 580 -14.03 -13.15 23.66
CA ASP A 580 -13.37 -12.24 22.71
C ASP A 580 -12.74 -11.04 23.44
N THR A 581 -13.45 -10.48 24.42
CA THR A 581 -12.92 -9.37 25.25
C THR A 581 -11.76 -9.85 26.13
N LEU A 582 -11.87 -11.06 26.68
CA LEU A 582 -10.84 -11.65 27.54
C LEU A 582 -9.57 -11.98 26.76
N ILE A 583 -9.68 -12.65 25.61
CA ILE A 583 -8.55 -13.00 24.74
C ILE A 583 -7.85 -11.73 24.26
N PHE A 584 -8.61 -10.73 23.81
CA PHE A 584 -8.07 -9.45 23.37
C PHE A 584 -7.29 -8.75 24.50
N LEU A 585 -7.82 -8.74 25.72
CA LEU A 585 -7.12 -8.20 26.88
C LEU A 585 -5.86 -9.00 27.21
N LEU A 586 -5.91 -10.34 27.19
CA LEU A 586 -4.75 -11.20 27.47
C LEU A 586 -3.62 -10.98 26.46
N GLN A 587 -3.93 -10.83 25.16
CA GLN A 587 -2.96 -10.50 24.12
C GLN A 587 -2.33 -9.12 24.34
N HIS A 588 -3.13 -8.11 24.69
CA HIS A 588 -2.61 -6.79 25.06
C HIS A 588 -1.65 -6.89 26.26
N LEU A 589 -2.03 -7.62 27.31
CA LEU A 589 -1.17 -7.82 28.48
C LEU A 589 0.12 -8.57 28.15
N ALA A 590 0.09 -9.55 27.24
CA ALA A 590 1.29 -10.23 26.76
C ALA A 590 2.27 -9.23 26.11
N ARG A 591 1.76 -8.35 25.24
CA ARG A 591 2.57 -7.30 24.59
C ARG A 591 3.15 -6.30 25.60
N VAL A 592 2.38 -5.91 26.62
CA VAL A 592 2.85 -5.02 27.69
C VAL A 592 3.93 -5.69 28.55
N ILE A 593 3.75 -6.97 28.92
CA ILE A 593 4.72 -7.75 29.72
C ILE A 593 6.04 -7.94 28.97
N ARG A 594 6.00 -8.14 27.64
CA ARG A 594 7.18 -8.31 26.80
C ARG A 594 8.10 -7.08 26.80
N ASN A 595 7.49 -5.89 26.87
CA ASN A 595 8.20 -4.62 26.91
C ASN A 595 8.72 -4.24 28.32
N GLN A 596 8.57 -5.11 29.33
CA GLN A 596 9.11 -4.89 30.67
C GLN A 596 10.51 -5.49 30.84
N HIS A 597 11.46 -4.65 31.28
CA HIS A 597 12.87 -5.01 31.43
C HIS A 597 13.19 -5.88 32.66
N SER A 598 12.29 -6.03 33.65
CA SER A 598 12.54 -6.80 34.89
C SER A 598 11.45 -7.82 35.25
N ASN A 599 11.84 -8.97 35.81
CA ASN A 599 10.91 -9.99 36.34
C ASN A 599 9.98 -9.45 37.43
N SER A 600 10.49 -8.55 38.28
CA SER A 600 9.70 -7.89 39.32
C SER A 600 8.55 -7.07 38.72
N SER A 601 8.80 -6.34 37.63
CA SER A 601 7.77 -5.55 36.93
C SER A 601 6.66 -6.44 36.34
N ARG A 602 7.00 -7.64 35.86
CA ARG A 602 6.01 -8.59 35.31
C ARG A 602 5.05 -9.11 36.40
N ASN A 603 5.59 -9.50 37.55
CA ASN A 603 4.80 -9.97 38.68
C ASN A 603 3.92 -8.85 39.26
N ASP A 604 4.45 -7.63 39.34
CA ASP A 604 3.69 -6.46 39.77
C ASP A 604 2.51 -6.17 38.84
N LEU A 605 2.71 -6.25 37.53
CA LEU A 605 1.64 -6.07 36.54
C LEU A 605 0.57 -7.15 36.64
N ILE A 606 0.97 -8.41 36.81
CA ILE A 606 0.03 -9.52 37.06
C ILE A 606 -0.80 -9.24 38.31
N ASN A 607 -0.18 -8.79 39.40
CA ASN A 607 -0.88 -8.45 40.65
C ASN A 607 -1.86 -7.27 40.49
N VAL A 608 -1.53 -6.25 39.69
CA VAL A 608 -2.45 -5.17 39.34
C VAL A 608 -3.70 -5.73 38.66
N TRP A 609 -3.54 -6.63 37.70
CA TRP A 609 -4.64 -7.22 36.94
C TRP A 609 -5.42 -8.30 37.68
N VAL A 610 -4.79 -9.03 38.61
CA VAL A 610 -5.49 -9.89 39.58
C VAL A 610 -6.49 -9.06 40.37
N ASN A 611 -6.11 -7.88 40.87
CA ASN A 611 -7.00 -6.99 41.65
C ASN A 611 -8.15 -6.38 40.83
N ILE A 612 -8.05 -6.37 39.50
CA ILE A 612 -9.06 -5.80 38.59
C ILE A 612 -10.01 -6.88 38.10
N LEU A 613 -9.46 -8.00 37.62
CA LEU A 613 -10.22 -9.08 36.97
C LEU A 613 -10.85 -10.03 38.00
N LYS A 614 -10.25 -10.17 39.18
CA LYS A 614 -10.88 -10.89 40.28
C LYS A 614 -11.94 -10.01 40.93
N ASN A 615 -13.21 -10.34 40.68
CA ASN A 615 -14.31 -9.73 41.43
C ASN A 615 -14.48 -10.46 42.78
N PRO A 616 -14.19 -9.85 43.93
CA PRO A 616 -14.22 -10.54 45.23
C PRO A 616 -15.62 -11.00 45.64
N LYS A 617 -16.68 -10.51 44.98
CA LYS A 617 -18.07 -10.93 45.25
C LYS A 617 -18.49 -12.19 44.48
N ARG A 618 -17.77 -12.56 43.42
CA ARG A 618 -18.16 -13.63 42.48
C ARG A 618 -17.05 -14.63 42.16
N CYS A 619 -15.80 -14.33 42.56
CA CYS A 619 -14.64 -15.20 42.36
C CYS A 619 -14.02 -15.57 43.71
N LYS A 620 -14.17 -16.83 44.12
CA LYS A 620 -13.72 -17.34 45.44
C LYS A 620 -12.30 -17.91 45.43
N VAL A 621 -11.67 -18.06 44.26
CA VAL A 621 -10.31 -18.58 44.11
C VAL A 621 -9.28 -17.69 44.83
N SER A 622 -8.25 -18.27 45.44
CA SER A 622 -7.19 -17.51 46.13
C SER A 622 -6.47 -16.55 45.17
N ASN A 623 -5.96 -15.42 45.67
CA ASN A 623 -5.22 -14.46 44.83
C ASN A 623 -4.00 -15.11 44.17
N GLU A 624 -3.34 -16.03 44.89
CA GLU A 624 -2.21 -16.78 44.39
C GLU A 624 -2.57 -17.68 43.20
N ASN A 625 -3.69 -18.41 43.31
CA ASN A 625 -4.17 -19.29 42.24
C ASN A 625 -4.65 -18.47 41.03
N PHE A 626 -5.31 -17.34 41.24
CA PHE A 626 -5.71 -16.44 40.16
C PHE A 626 -4.50 -15.80 39.46
N ALA A 627 -3.46 -15.45 40.20
CA ALA A 627 -2.20 -14.95 39.64
C ALA A 627 -1.48 -16.02 38.79
N LYS A 628 -1.48 -17.28 39.26
CA LYS A 628 -0.97 -18.42 38.48
C LYS A 628 -1.76 -18.61 37.19
N PHE A 629 -3.09 -18.59 37.26
CA PHE A 629 -3.96 -18.64 36.07
C PHE A 629 -3.66 -17.51 35.08
N LEU A 630 -3.57 -16.26 35.55
CA LEU A 630 -3.33 -15.12 34.67
C LEU A 630 -1.95 -15.19 34.01
N SER A 631 -0.93 -15.65 34.73
CA SER A 631 0.41 -15.90 34.19
C SER A 631 0.39 -16.96 33.07
N ILE A 632 -0.32 -18.08 33.28
CA ILE A 632 -0.51 -19.14 32.29
C ILE A 632 -1.28 -18.61 31.06
N ALA A 633 -2.41 -17.95 31.29
CA ALA A 633 -3.27 -17.44 30.22
C ALA A 633 -2.54 -16.42 29.35
N VAL A 634 -1.78 -15.50 29.94
CA VAL A 634 -0.99 -14.52 29.19
C VAL A 634 0.14 -15.19 28.39
N LYS A 635 0.81 -16.22 28.93
CA LYS A 635 1.83 -16.98 28.19
C LYS A 635 1.24 -17.75 27.00
N VAL A 636 0.07 -18.37 27.18
CA VAL A 636 -0.62 -19.18 26.16
C VAL A 636 -1.14 -18.31 25.01
N PHE A 637 -1.62 -17.11 25.30
CA PHE A 637 -2.11 -16.15 24.30
C PHE A 637 -1.04 -15.15 23.83
N ASP A 638 0.24 -15.38 24.18
CA ASP A 638 1.36 -14.65 23.57
C ASP A 638 1.59 -15.13 22.14
N GLU A 639 1.34 -14.26 21.15
CA GLU A 639 1.49 -14.53 19.71
C GLU A 639 2.90 -15.01 19.33
N CYS A 640 3.94 -14.62 20.08
CA CYS A 640 5.34 -15.01 19.82
C CYS A 640 5.74 -16.37 20.40
N SER A 641 4.91 -17.01 21.24
CA SER A 641 5.22 -18.32 21.85
C SER A 641 4.86 -19.52 20.94
N THR A 642 4.52 -19.27 19.67
CA THR A 642 4.00 -20.23 18.68
C THR A 642 5.09 -20.91 17.83
N THR A 643 6.37 -20.74 18.15
CA THR A 643 7.51 -21.27 17.40
C THR A 643 7.89 -22.73 17.71
N ILE A 644 6.91 -23.62 17.96
CA ILE A 644 7.14 -25.08 17.94
C ILE A 644 5.98 -25.79 17.23
N PRO A 645 6.25 -26.71 16.28
CA PRO A 645 5.28 -27.15 15.27
C PRO A 645 4.49 -28.39 15.71
N ASP A 646 3.15 -28.34 15.62
CA ASP A 646 2.35 -29.58 15.53
C ASP A 646 2.49 -30.17 14.11
N VAL A 647 2.90 -31.43 14.09
CA VAL A 647 3.44 -32.21 12.97
C VAL A 647 2.44 -32.45 11.84
N VAL A 648 2.65 -31.80 10.68
CA VAL A 648 2.60 -32.44 9.34
C VAL A 648 3.59 -31.72 8.41
N SER A 649 4.88 -32.06 8.54
CA SER A 649 5.86 -31.91 7.45
C SER A 649 7.17 -32.60 7.86
N SER A 650 7.14 -33.93 7.88
CA SER A 650 8.34 -34.76 7.91
C SER A 650 8.89 -34.92 6.50
N SER A 651 9.88 -34.09 6.18
CA SER A 651 11.06 -34.40 5.35
C SER A 651 11.62 -33.07 4.85
N PHE A 652 12.94 -32.96 4.80
CA PHE A 652 13.71 -31.74 4.52
C PHE A 652 13.74 -30.73 5.66
N ASN A 653 14.48 -31.05 6.73
CA ASN A 653 15.52 -30.15 7.24
C ASN A 653 16.33 -30.83 8.34
N ALA A 654 17.19 -31.77 7.93
CA ALA A 654 18.43 -32.00 8.64
C ALA A 654 19.52 -31.25 7.89
N ARG A 655 19.96 -30.09 8.41
CA ARG A 655 21.38 -29.71 8.55
C ARG A 655 21.57 -28.26 9.00
N ASN A 656 22.17 -28.17 10.19
CA ASN A 656 23.20 -27.24 10.64
C ASN A 656 22.83 -25.79 10.97
N GLY A 657 22.83 -25.53 12.28
CA GLY A 657 23.16 -24.22 12.84
C GLY A 657 24.66 -23.96 12.82
N ALA A 658 25.03 -22.72 12.48
CA ALA A 658 26.25 -22.06 12.90
C ALA A 658 26.05 -20.55 12.74
N ASN A 659 26.41 -19.78 13.77
CA ASN A 659 26.41 -18.32 13.76
C ASN A 659 27.28 -17.78 12.61
N ARG A 660 26.66 -17.12 11.62
CA ARG A 660 27.38 -16.46 10.52
C ARG A 660 27.47 -14.96 10.73
N SER A 661 28.62 -14.39 10.35
CA SER A 661 28.91 -12.96 10.43
C SER A 661 28.16 -12.17 9.34
N MET A 662 27.76 -10.93 9.65
CA MET A 662 27.06 -10.00 8.74
C MET A 662 27.80 -9.80 7.40
N ASP A 663 29.13 -9.91 7.39
CA ASP A 663 29.93 -9.79 6.16
C ASP A 663 29.81 -11.01 5.24
N GLU A 664 29.57 -12.21 5.78
CA GLU A 664 29.27 -13.40 4.97
C GLU A 664 27.89 -13.27 4.34
N LEU A 665 26.91 -12.78 5.10
CA LEU A 665 25.53 -12.55 4.65
C LEU A 665 25.47 -11.51 3.52
N MET A 666 26.28 -10.45 3.60
CA MET A 666 26.40 -9.43 2.55
C MET A 666 27.14 -9.95 1.30
N LYS A 667 28.06 -10.90 1.46
CA LYS A 667 28.71 -11.60 0.34
C LYS A 667 27.72 -12.54 -0.35
N GLU A 668 26.92 -13.28 0.41
CA GLU A 668 25.91 -14.21 -0.10
C GLU A 668 24.80 -13.45 -0.84
N MET A 669 24.31 -12.32 -0.32
CA MET A 669 23.35 -11.48 -1.04
C MET A 669 23.91 -10.90 -2.34
N LYS A 670 25.19 -10.51 -2.36
CA LYS A 670 25.83 -10.05 -3.60
C LYS A 670 25.99 -11.19 -4.61
N ILE A 671 26.27 -12.41 -4.17
CA ILE A 671 26.36 -13.59 -5.02
C ILE A 671 24.97 -13.96 -5.56
N GLN A 672 23.93 -13.94 -4.74
CA GLN A 672 22.54 -14.18 -5.16
C GLN A 672 22.02 -13.08 -6.11
N HIS A 673 22.40 -11.83 -5.92
CA HIS A 673 22.06 -10.76 -6.85
C HIS A 673 22.81 -10.91 -8.19
N LYS A 674 24.06 -11.38 -8.17
CA LYS A 674 24.81 -11.69 -9.40
C LYS A 674 24.28 -12.92 -10.13
N GLN A 675 23.78 -13.91 -9.38
CA GLN A 675 23.17 -15.11 -9.93
C GLN A 675 21.79 -14.81 -10.52
N SER A 676 20.97 -13.99 -9.85
CA SER A 676 19.67 -13.55 -10.41
C SER A 676 19.81 -12.60 -11.60
N GLU A 677 20.90 -11.83 -11.70
CA GLU A 677 21.24 -11.11 -12.93
C GLU A 677 21.71 -12.03 -14.06
N LYS A 678 22.48 -13.09 -13.75
CA LYS A 678 22.82 -14.13 -14.74
C LYS A 678 21.61 -14.92 -15.22
N ASP A 679 20.68 -15.25 -14.34
CA ASP A 679 19.45 -15.99 -14.69
C ASP A 679 18.42 -15.08 -15.40
N ARG A 680 18.47 -13.76 -15.19
CA ARG A 680 17.73 -12.78 -15.98
C ARG A 680 18.32 -12.61 -17.38
N ASN A 681 19.64 -12.64 -17.52
CA ASN A 681 20.30 -12.52 -18.83
C ASN A 681 20.26 -13.84 -19.63
N SER A 682 20.30 -15.02 -18.99
CA SER A 682 20.18 -16.30 -19.71
C SER A 682 18.77 -16.59 -20.26
N ARG A 683 17.75 -15.84 -19.81
CA ARG A 683 16.38 -15.93 -20.33
C ARG A 683 16.17 -15.18 -21.66
N TYR A 684 17.15 -14.39 -22.10
CA TYR A 684 17.09 -13.60 -23.34
C TYR A 684 18.12 -14.03 -24.40
N ASP A 685 18.96 -15.04 -24.13
CA ASP A 685 19.99 -15.52 -25.07
C ASP A 685 19.65 -16.87 -25.76
N ASN A 686 18.39 -17.31 -25.71
CA ASN A 686 17.93 -18.51 -26.43
C ASN A 686 16.68 -18.22 -27.27
N VAL A 687 16.76 -17.24 -28.17
CA VAL A 687 15.91 -17.17 -29.38
C VAL A 687 16.76 -16.49 -30.46
N ASP A 688 17.52 -17.27 -31.22
CA ASP A 688 17.85 -17.00 -32.63
C ASP A 688 18.79 -18.10 -33.17
N SER A 689 18.19 -19.23 -33.54
CA SER A 689 18.61 -20.06 -34.69
C SER A 689 17.74 -21.31 -34.72
N ASP A 690 16.63 -21.27 -35.45
CA ASP A 690 16.21 -22.40 -36.26
C ASP A 690 15.17 -21.90 -37.26
N VAL A 691 15.69 -21.50 -38.41
CA VAL A 691 14.94 -21.38 -39.66
C VAL A 691 14.68 -22.82 -40.12
N GLY A 692 13.40 -23.22 -40.15
CA GLY A 692 12.96 -24.49 -40.70
C GLY A 692 11.64 -24.29 -41.42
N GLU A 693 11.73 -23.89 -42.68
CA GLU A 693 10.62 -23.84 -43.64
C GLU A 693 10.00 -25.23 -43.86
N ALA A 694 8.72 -25.19 -44.24
CA ALA A 694 7.84 -26.32 -44.47
C ALA A 694 8.22 -27.20 -45.68
N SER A 695 7.91 -28.49 -45.61
CA SER A 695 7.31 -29.20 -46.75
C SER A 695 6.67 -30.53 -46.36
N ILE A 696 5.40 -30.60 -46.70
CA ILE A 696 4.51 -31.75 -46.95
C ILE A 696 5.18 -32.76 -47.89
N LEU A 697 5.08 -34.08 -47.62
CA LEU A 697 4.58 -35.13 -48.54
C LEU A 697 4.88 -36.54 -48.01
N ASP A 698 3.81 -37.32 -47.85
CA ASP A 698 3.80 -38.78 -47.96
C ASP A 698 4.20 -39.18 -49.40
N ASP A 699 5.12 -40.15 -49.57
CA ASP A 699 4.77 -41.48 -50.09
C ASP A 699 5.96 -42.43 -50.32
N CYS A 700 5.66 -43.68 -49.95
CA CYS A 700 6.18 -45.01 -50.29
C CYS A 700 7.37 -45.22 -51.28
N LYS A 701 8.32 -46.03 -50.80
CA LYS A 701 8.84 -47.30 -51.38
C LYS A 701 8.62 -47.49 -52.90
N THR A 702 9.69 -47.69 -53.69
CA THR A 702 10.30 -49.00 -54.05
C THR A 702 11.39 -48.81 -55.12
N GLU A 703 12.24 -49.83 -55.26
CA GLU A 703 13.34 -49.94 -56.21
C GLU A 703 12.95 -49.72 -57.69
N ASN A 704 13.89 -49.08 -58.40
CA ASN A 704 14.25 -49.13 -59.82
C ASN A 704 13.40 -48.43 -60.92
N THR A 705 14.12 -47.56 -61.64
CA THR A 705 13.87 -46.86 -62.93
C THR A 705 12.88 -47.47 -63.94
N LYS A 706 11.98 -46.63 -64.50
CA LYS A 706 11.81 -46.34 -65.95
C LYS A 706 10.60 -45.43 -66.26
N LEU A 707 10.82 -44.54 -67.25
CA LEU A 707 9.92 -43.61 -67.97
C LEU A 707 9.52 -42.31 -67.27
#